data_AF-A0AAU9R3W6-F1
#
_entry.id   AF-A0AAU9R3W6-F1
#
_cell.length_a   1.000
_cell.length_b   1.000
_cell.length_c   1.000
_cell.angle_alpha   90.00
_cell.angle_beta   90.00
_cell.angle_gamma   90.00
#
_symmetry.space_group_name_H-M   'P 1'
#
loop_
_entity.id
_entity.type
_entity.pdbx_description
1 polymer ?
#
loop_
_entity_poly.entity_id
_entity_poly.type
_entity_poly.pdbx_seq_one_letter_code
_entity_poly.pdbx_strand_id
1 'polypeptide(L)'
;PSSLLFLPKPKDSMAPCIDTCRTGKTQDDDSRFHFFRPCFSDRISRGNHTKTKIDDVWIKMREEAKSDVEKEPILSGYYYSSITTHRSLDSALAHILSVKLSTLTLPSNTLFELFISVLEESPEIIGSAKQDLLAAKERDPACVSYIHCFLSFKGFLACQAHRIAHKLWTQDRKIVALLIQNRVSEAFGVDVHPGAKIGKGILLDHATAVVIGETSVIGDNVSILHGVTLGGTGKQSGDRHPKIGDGVLIGAGTCILGNITIGQGAKIGSGSVVLKDVPPRTTAVGNPARLIGGKENPKMLDKIPGLTMDQTSYLTEWSDYDNTNPIEQLTKKLSRSCNNNTKQKPFYASSPFGEISFSGFFASPIFIWRLTHRFLVDLSLPLDNIKIQNLQINKRSTLCVSSNPSSLGFTRFRQRCQFSHRSRFVVYSASEEDAGSSQQHPNSGGEIESLLLKRRIVLGAVVFGVLLYGCGKALASSSSVVDVAFAQSVLLWNKAWPKTSQVLKLLREQGLILAALLGLSAFFSMAETSITTLWPWKVRELAEKEPENGVFRMLRSDVTRFLTTILIGTTVVNIAATALVTEAATAIFGEAGVSAATGLMTVAILLLTEITPKSVAVHNAQEVARIVVRPVAWLSLVLYPVGRVVTYFSMGILKILGLKGRSEPYVTEDELKLMLRGAELSGAIEEEEQDMIENVLEIKDTHVREVMTPLVDVVAIDGSGSLVDFHNFWVTHQYSRVPVFEQRIDNIVGIAYATDLLDYVPKGELLESITVVDMAHKPAYFVPDSMSVWNLLREFRIRKVHMAVVLNEYGGTIGLVTLEDVVEEIVGEIFDENDSKEEIQKKTGYIVMRAEGIYDVDANTSIDQLSEELNMKMPEGHQYETVSGFICEAFGYIPKTGESVTVVIEKENWEEHDEQDEGKQARQDQKEKHQIYRLEILAGNARKVSAVRFERVNDMNQVSEARDVRNMVPKFVRKWSSEEESEHDRNSLYQEDKAKRAVSDEFLIAENENVRKE
;
A
#
# COMPACT_ATOMS: atom_id res chain seq x y z
N PRO A 1 -27.70 -45.14 40.14
CA PRO A 1 -26.69 -44.62 41.10
C PRO A 1 -27.28 -43.43 41.86
N SER A 2 -26.99 -43.24 43.16
CA SER A 2 -27.89 -42.49 44.05
C SER A 2 -27.22 -41.81 45.25
N SER A 3 -27.19 -40.46 45.25
CA SER A 3 -26.95 -39.54 46.39
C SER A 3 -26.96 -38.10 45.82
N LEU A 4 -27.87 -37.17 46.11
CA LEU A 4 -28.79 -36.92 47.24
C LEU A 4 -28.10 -36.35 48.50
N LEU A 5 -28.16 -35.03 48.67
CA LEU A 5 -27.97 -34.27 49.91
C LEU A 5 -28.77 -32.94 49.81
N PHE A 6 -29.34 -32.46 50.92
CA PHE A 6 -30.37 -31.41 50.90
C PHE A 6 -30.39 -30.59 52.22
N LEU A 7 -30.66 -29.28 52.12
CA LEU A 7 -31.17 -28.38 53.19
C LEU A 7 -30.21 -28.06 54.38
N PRO A 8 -30.49 -27.03 55.23
CA PRO A 8 -31.72 -26.22 55.33
C PRO A 8 -31.58 -24.69 55.30
N LYS A 9 -32.74 -24.01 55.24
CA LYS A 9 -32.94 -22.58 55.48
C LYS A 9 -33.08 -22.29 56.99
N PRO A 10 -32.77 -21.07 57.46
CA PRO A 10 -33.44 -20.46 58.61
C PRO A 10 -34.65 -19.59 58.18
N LYS A 11 -35.50 -19.24 59.14
CA LYS A 11 -36.64 -18.33 58.99
C LYS A 11 -36.84 -17.57 60.31
N ASP A 12 -37.67 -16.52 60.28
CA ASP A 12 -38.20 -15.79 61.43
C ASP A 12 -37.17 -14.98 62.26
N SER A 13 -37.54 -14.01 63.11
CA SER A 13 -38.52 -12.90 62.93
C SER A 13 -38.31 -11.87 64.06
N MET A 14 -38.40 -10.55 63.79
CA MET A 14 -38.90 -9.53 64.75
C MET A 14 -39.01 -8.13 64.13
N ALA A 15 -39.90 -7.32 64.71
CA ALA A 15 -40.19 -5.92 64.39
C ALA A 15 -40.77 -5.25 65.67
N PRO A 16 -41.38 -4.05 65.66
CA PRO A 16 -40.74 -2.75 65.43
C PRO A 16 -41.04 -1.73 66.56
N CYS A 17 -40.37 -0.56 66.54
CA CYS A 17 -40.89 0.72 67.06
C CYS A 17 -40.42 1.84 66.09
N ILE A 18 -41.18 2.81 65.57
CA ILE A 18 -42.44 3.54 65.91
C ILE A 18 -42.14 5.02 66.25
N ASP A 19 -42.99 5.91 65.72
CA ASP A 19 -43.14 7.37 65.94
C ASP A 19 -42.06 8.34 65.38
N THR A 20 -42.39 9.54 64.88
CA THR A 20 -43.72 10.22 64.73
C THR A 20 -43.80 11.22 63.55
N CYS A 21 -45.05 11.53 63.15
CA CYS A 21 -45.56 12.73 62.42
C CYS A 21 -44.98 13.11 61.03
N ARG A 22 -45.75 13.25 59.93
CA ARG A 22 -47.04 13.94 59.58
C ARG A 22 -46.96 15.46 59.33
N THR A 23 -46.88 15.83 58.04
CA THR A 23 -47.71 16.79 57.26
C THR A 23 -47.25 16.74 55.78
N GLY A 24 -48.05 16.97 54.72
CA GLY A 24 -49.52 16.97 54.59
C GLY A 24 -50.04 17.75 53.35
N LYS A 25 -50.72 17.06 52.40
CA LYS A 25 -51.50 17.59 51.22
C LYS A 25 -50.69 18.23 50.07
N THR A 26 -50.74 17.70 48.82
CA THR A 26 -51.70 17.94 47.69
C THR A 26 -51.79 19.42 47.27
N GLN A 27 -51.69 19.81 45.99
CA GLN A 27 -52.37 19.27 44.79
C GLN A 27 -51.63 19.65 43.45
N ASP A 28 -52.22 19.33 42.30
CA ASP A 28 -51.75 19.54 40.89
C ASP A 28 -51.46 21.03 40.53
N ASP A 29 -50.69 21.39 39.48
CA ASP A 29 -51.12 21.34 38.05
C ASP A 29 -49.94 21.57 37.03
N ASP A 30 -50.25 21.58 35.73
CA ASP A 30 -49.36 21.59 34.55
C ASP A 30 -48.60 22.93 34.26
N SER A 31 -47.36 22.87 33.71
CA SER A 31 -46.90 23.66 32.53
C SER A 31 -45.37 23.75 32.26
N ARG A 32 -45.01 23.29 31.05
CA ARG A 32 -43.94 23.71 30.08
C ARG A 32 -42.91 24.84 30.38
N PHE A 33 -41.68 24.57 29.94
CA PHE A 33 -40.57 25.48 29.50
C PHE A 33 -39.94 26.49 30.49
N HIS A 34 -38.67 26.27 30.86
CA HIS A 34 -37.50 26.88 30.18
C HIS A 34 -36.14 26.43 30.77
N PHE A 35 -35.11 26.26 29.92
CA PHE A 35 -33.73 26.10 30.37
C PHE A 35 -33.16 27.44 30.88
N PHE A 36 -32.60 27.45 32.09
CA PHE A 36 -31.74 28.55 32.59
C PHE A 36 -30.46 28.02 33.23
N ARG A 37 -29.31 28.50 32.74
CA ARG A 37 -28.00 28.31 33.40
C ARG A 37 -27.82 29.35 34.51
N PRO A 38 -27.44 28.96 35.73
CA PRO A 38 -26.78 29.87 36.67
C PRO A 38 -25.31 30.01 36.28
N CYS A 39 -24.84 31.24 36.04
CA CYS A 39 -23.41 31.52 36.12
C CYS A 39 -23.02 31.66 37.60
N PHE A 40 -21.91 31.03 38.01
CA PHE A 40 -21.29 31.29 39.32
C PHE A 40 -19.89 31.84 39.12
N SER A 41 -19.60 32.96 39.79
CA SER A 41 -18.30 33.63 39.82
C SER A 41 -17.54 33.29 41.11
N ASP A 42 -16.21 33.46 41.08
CA ASP A 42 -15.32 33.01 42.14
C ASP A 42 -15.60 33.62 43.54
N ARG A 43 -15.49 32.75 44.56
CA ARG A 43 -14.60 33.07 45.68
C ARG A 43 -13.94 31.83 46.28
N ILE A 44 -12.74 32.02 46.79
CA ILE A 44 -11.77 30.95 47.11
C ILE A 44 -11.91 30.46 48.57
N SER A 45 -12.00 29.14 48.75
CA SER A 45 -11.75 28.43 50.01
C SER A 45 -10.85 27.19 49.78
N ARG A 46 -9.61 27.44 49.32
CA ARG A 46 -8.58 26.39 49.14
C ARG A 46 -8.21 25.76 50.49
N GLY A 47 -8.19 24.43 50.54
CA GLY A 47 -7.85 23.67 51.76
C GLY A 47 -8.30 22.22 51.68
N ASN A 48 -9.53 21.93 52.15
CA ASN A 48 -9.96 20.56 52.47
C ASN A 48 -10.89 19.88 51.43
N HIS A 49 -11.50 20.60 50.49
CA HIS A 49 -12.56 20.02 49.64
C HIS A 49 -12.11 18.99 48.58
N THR A 50 -10.83 18.97 48.20
CA THR A 50 -10.33 18.08 47.14
C THR A 50 -10.22 16.62 47.57
N LYS A 51 -9.86 16.33 48.83
CA LYS A 51 -9.86 14.93 49.33
C LYS A 51 -11.26 14.34 49.35
N THR A 52 -12.24 15.07 49.90
CA THR A 52 -13.64 14.60 50.01
C THR A 52 -14.28 14.23 48.66
N LYS A 53 -13.97 14.96 47.57
CA LYS A 53 -14.51 14.63 46.24
C LYS A 53 -13.91 13.36 45.61
N ILE A 54 -12.72 12.93 46.02
CA ILE A 54 -12.00 11.83 45.36
C ILE A 54 -12.43 10.47 45.90
N ASP A 55 -12.87 10.39 47.16
CA ASP A 55 -13.41 9.14 47.73
C ASP A 55 -14.91 8.95 47.50
N ASP A 56 -15.62 10.02 47.11
CA ASP A 56 -17.03 10.04 46.71
C ASP A 56 -17.32 9.29 45.39
N VAL A 57 -16.38 9.29 44.43
CA VAL A 57 -16.60 8.76 43.06
C VAL A 57 -17.13 7.31 43.05
N TRP A 58 -16.59 6.43 43.90
CA TRP A 58 -17.03 5.03 43.96
C TRP A 58 -18.41 4.88 44.61
N ILE A 59 -18.72 5.67 45.64
CA ILE A 59 -20.04 5.68 46.28
C ILE A 59 -21.09 6.11 45.24
N LYS A 60 -20.82 7.22 44.55
CA LYS A 60 -21.70 7.74 43.51
C LYS A 60 -21.85 6.79 42.31
N MET A 61 -20.80 6.09 41.87
CA MET A 61 -20.94 5.04 40.85
C MET A 61 -21.91 3.92 41.28
N ARG A 62 -21.95 3.55 42.57
CA ARG A 62 -22.91 2.55 43.10
C ARG A 62 -24.32 3.11 43.31
N GLU A 63 -24.49 4.43 43.37
CA GLU A 63 -25.80 5.09 43.35
C GLU A 63 -26.33 5.22 41.91
N GLU A 64 -25.47 5.63 40.97
CA GLU A 64 -25.76 5.65 39.53
C GLU A 64 -26.15 4.24 39.04
N ALA A 65 -25.40 3.19 39.42
CA ALA A 65 -25.72 1.80 39.11
C ALA A 65 -27.14 1.37 39.54
N LYS A 66 -27.55 1.73 40.77
CA LYS A 66 -28.91 1.42 41.26
C LYS A 66 -29.96 2.16 40.45
N SER A 67 -29.76 3.46 40.23
CA SER A 67 -30.69 4.29 39.49
C SER A 67 -30.86 3.83 38.04
N ASP A 68 -29.79 3.31 37.41
CA ASP A 68 -29.84 2.81 36.04
C ASP A 68 -30.46 1.40 35.95
N VAL A 69 -30.28 0.54 36.97
CA VAL A 69 -31.02 -0.75 37.10
C VAL A 69 -32.49 -0.55 37.42
N GLU A 70 -32.86 0.48 38.19
CA GLU A 70 -34.25 0.85 38.46
C GLU A 70 -34.99 1.35 37.20
N LYS A 71 -34.27 1.97 36.26
CA LYS A 71 -34.81 2.40 34.96
C LYS A 71 -34.88 1.26 33.95
N GLU A 72 -33.83 0.43 33.89
CA GLU A 72 -33.63 -0.56 32.83
C GLU A 72 -33.28 -1.95 33.39
N PRO A 73 -34.28 -2.71 33.88
CA PRO A 73 -34.05 -3.95 34.64
C PRO A 73 -33.36 -5.07 33.86
N ILE A 74 -33.37 -5.07 32.53
CA ILE A 74 -32.66 -6.07 31.71
C ILE A 74 -31.15 -6.03 31.96
N LEU A 75 -30.59 -4.85 32.29
CA LEU A 75 -29.18 -4.67 32.59
C LEU A 75 -28.81 -5.02 34.04
N SER A 76 -29.77 -5.45 34.87
CA SER A 76 -29.57 -5.79 36.29
C SER A 76 -28.40 -6.76 36.51
N GLY A 77 -28.28 -7.82 35.71
CA GLY A 77 -27.16 -8.76 35.79
C GLY A 77 -25.79 -8.14 35.48
N TYR A 78 -25.73 -7.23 34.50
CA TYR A 78 -24.49 -6.54 34.09
C TYR A 78 -24.01 -5.53 35.14
N TYR A 79 -24.93 -4.73 35.70
CA TYR A 79 -24.62 -3.82 36.81
C TYR A 79 -24.39 -4.55 38.14
N TYR A 80 -24.99 -5.71 38.35
CA TYR A 80 -24.76 -6.52 39.54
C TYR A 80 -23.34 -7.10 39.53
N SER A 81 -22.97 -7.80 38.45
CA SER A 81 -21.62 -8.33 38.24
C SER A 81 -20.57 -7.22 38.25
N SER A 82 -20.70 -6.22 37.37
CA SER A 82 -19.62 -5.23 37.14
C SER A 82 -19.37 -4.24 38.28
N ILE A 83 -20.36 -3.99 39.15
CA ILE A 83 -20.30 -2.88 40.14
C ILE A 83 -20.88 -3.25 41.51
N THR A 84 -22.05 -3.88 41.56
CA THR A 84 -22.81 -3.97 42.83
C THR A 84 -22.20 -4.99 43.80
N THR A 85 -21.70 -6.11 43.29
CA THR A 85 -21.00 -7.16 44.05
C THR A 85 -19.66 -6.69 44.62
N HIS A 86 -18.94 -5.86 43.88
CA HIS A 86 -17.63 -5.36 44.25
C HIS A 86 -17.70 -4.44 45.47
N ARG A 87 -16.69 -4.55 46.34
CA ARG A 87 -16.55 -3.71 47.55
C ARG A 87 -15.88 -2.37 47.24
N SER A 88 -15.04 -2.34 46.22
CA SER A 88 -14.05 -1.31 45.95
C SER A 88 -13.82 -1.12 44.44
N LEU A 89 -13.32 0.06 44.05
CA LEU A 89 -13.13 0.45 42.66
C LEU A 89 -12.03 -0.36 41.95
N ASP A 90 -10.97 -0.72 42.68
CA ASP A 90 -9.92 -1.66 42.28
C ASP A 90 -10.48 -3.03 41.86
N SER A 91 -11.28 -3.67 42.72
CA SER A 91 -11.95 -4.94 42.45
C SER A 91 -12.87 -4.86 41.22
N ALA A 92 -13.65 -3.78 41.09
CA ALA A 92 -14.49 -3.56 39.91
C ALA A 92 -13.67 -3.31 38.62
N LEU A 93 -12.55 -2.57 38.72
CA LEU A 93 -11.68 -2.25 37.60
C LEU A 93 -10.92 -3.48 37.10
N ALA A 94 -10.40 -4.30 38.01
CA ALA A 94 -9.82 -5.60 37.68
C ALA A 94 -10.85 -6.48 36.96
N HIS A 95 -12.10 -6.52 37.44
CA HIS A 95 -13.16 -7.33 36.82
C HIS A 95 -13.51 -6.85 35.42
N ILE A 96 -13.88 -5.57 35.22
CA ILE A 96 -14.28 -5.08 33.89
C ILE A 96 -13.13 -5.19 32.87
N LEU A 97 -11.88 -4.93 33.27
CA LEU A 97 -10.73 -5.15 32.38
C LEU A 97 -10.51 -6.63 32.07
N SER A 98 -10.62 -7.52 33.08
CA SER A 98 -10.43 -8.96 32.88
C SER A 98 -11.46 -9.58 31.93
N VAL A 99 -12.72 -9.12 31.98
CA VAL A 99 -13.81 -9.58 31.12
C VAL A 99 -13.71 -8.98 29.71
N LYS A 100 -13.24 -7.74 29.57
CA LYS A 100 -13.11 -7.08 28.26
C LYS A 100 -11.84 -7.48 27.47
N LEU A 101 -10.81 -8.00 28.14
CA LEU A 101 -9.53 -8.38 27.51
C LEU A 101 -9.32 -9.90 27.37
N SER A 102 -10.16 -10.73 28.00
CA SER A 102 -10.05 -12.20 27.96
C SER A 102 -10.32 -12.81 26.59
N THR A 103 -9.75 -14.00 26.38
CA THR A 103 -10.02 -14.91 25.26
C THR A 103 -10.21 -16.34 25.80
N LEU A 104 -10.51 -17.29 24.91
CA LEU A 104 -10.46 -18.73 25.23
C LEU A 104 -9.07 -19.15 25.74
N THR A 105 -8.00 -18.58 25.17
CA THR A 105 -6.59 -18.83 25.53
C THR A 105 -6.12 -18.06 26.77
N LEU A 106 -6.78 -16.96 27.13
CA LEU A 106 -6.42 -16.08 28.25
C LEU A 106 -7.65 -15.77 29.12
N PRO A 107 -8.06 -16.70 30.01
CA PRO A 107 -9.33 -16.60 30.73
C PRO A 107 -9.41 -15.39 31.66
N SER A 108 -10.62 -14.85 31.81
CA SER A 108 -10.92 -13.68 32.64
C SER A 108 -10.50 -13.87 34.11
N ASN A 109 -10.68 -15.04 34.71
CA ASN A 109 -10.21 -15.31 36.08
C ASN A 109 -8.69 -15.13 36.22
N THR A 110 -7.89 -15.59 35.24
CA THR A 110 -6.43 -15.45 35.24
C THR A 110 -6.01 -13.98 35.09
N LEU A 111 -6.72 -13.23 34.24
CA LEU A 111 -6.53 -11.77 34.11
C LEU A 111 -6.97 -11.02 35.38
N PHE A 112 -8.03 -11.45 36.04
CA PHE A 112 -8.53 -10.83 37.27
C PHE A 112 -7.49 -10.90 38.39
N GLU A 113 -6.96 -12.10 38.68
CA GLU A 113 -5.89 -12.30 39.68
C GLU A 113 -4.62 -11.48 39.36
N LEU A 114 -4.25 -11.41 38.07
CA LEU A 114 -3.13 -10.57 37.61
C LEU A 114 -3.41 -9.07 37.80
N PHE A 115 -4.61 -8.61 37.48
CA PHE A 115 -4.96 -7.19 37.53
C PHE A 115 -5.18 -6.72 38.97
N ILE A 116 -5.86 -7.49 39.82
CA ILE A 116 -6.08 -7.11 41.22
C ILE A 116 -4.75 -7.05 41.99
N SER A 117 -3.86 -8.01 41.81
CA SER A 117 -2.54 -8.01 42.49
C SER A 117 -1.68 -6.80 42.10
N VAL A 118 -1.69 -6.38 40.82
CA VAL A 118 -1.01 -5.15 40.38
C VAL A 118 -1.68 -3.90 40.95
N LEU A 119 -3.00 -3.84 41.05
CA LEU A 119 -3.74 -2.69 41.60
C LEU A 119 -3.57 -2.56 43.13
N GLU A 120 -3.49 -3.68 43.86
CA GLU A 120 -3.18 -3.70 45.30
C GLU A 120 -1.74 -3.26 45.59
N GLU A 121 -0.77 -3.67 44.76
CA GLU A 121 0.63 -3.21 44.85
C GLU A 121 0.81 -1.74 44.42
N SER A 122 -0.17 -1.17 43.70
CA SER A 122 -0.03 0.13 43.01
C SER A 122 -1.23 1.07 43.21
N PRO A 123 -1.54 1.53 44.45
CA PRO A 123 -2.68 2.41 44.70
C PRO A 123 -2.70 3.71 43.87
N GLU A 124 -1.53 4.16 43.38
CA GLU A 124 -1.41 5.27 42.43
C GLU A 124 -2.17 5.08 41.11
N ILE A 125 -2.40 3.83 40.68
CA ILE A 125 -3.20 3.52 39.49
C ILE A 125 -4.67 3.87 39.75
N ILE A 126 -5.23 3.47 40.90
CA ILE A 126 -6.61 3.80 41.28
C ILE A 126 -6.78 5.30 41.52
N GLY A 127 -5.78 5.94 42.13
CA GLY A 127 -5.73 7.40 42.26
C GLY A 127 -5.76 8.12 40.90
N SER A 128 -5.17 7.53 39.86
CA SER A 128 -5.19 8.05 38.49
C SER A 128 -6.50 7.75 37.77
N ALA A 129 -7.03 6.53 37.86
CA ALA A 129 -8.33 6.14 37.30
C ALA A 129 -9.48 7.03 37.81
N LYS A 130 -9.46 7.40 39.10
CA LYS A 130 -10.41 8.38 39.68
C LYS A 130 -10.30 9.76 39.02
N GLN A 131 -9.10 10.22 38.66
CA GLN A 131 -8.92 11.48 37.93
C GLN A 131 -9.34 11.37 36.47
N ASP A 132 -9.13 10.22 35.82
CA ASP A 132 -9.54 9.97 34.44
C ASP A 132 -11.08 9.91 34.30
N LEU A 133 -11.79 9.31 35.28
CA LEU A 133 -13.26 9.35 35.37
C LEU A 133 -13.80 10.78 35.56
N LEU A 134 -13.14 11.59 36.41
CA LEU A 134 -13.45 13.01 36.57
C LEU A 134 -13.20 13.79 35.27
N ALA A 135 -12.09 13.51 34.59
CA ALA A 135 -11.74 14.13 33.31
C ALA A 135 -12.78 13.85 32.23
N ALA A 136 -13.21 12.60 32.05
CA ALA A 136 -14.29 12.28 31.12
C ALA A 136 -15.59 13.01 31.50
N LYS A 137 -15.99 12.95 32.78
CA LYS A 137 -17.26 13.53 33.24
C LYS A 137 -17.32 15.06 33.23
N GLU A 138 -16.19 15.75 33.31
CA GLU A 138 -16.12 17.22 33.23
C GLU A 138 -15.95 17.76 31.79
N ARG A 139 -15.40 16.95 30.87
CA ARG A 139 -14.96 17.41 29.53
C ARG A 139 -15.82 16.91 28.38
N ASP A 140 -16.29 15.67 28.42
CA ASP A 140 -17.17 15.11 27.40
C ASP A 140 -18.65 15.41 27.76
N PRO A 141 -19.39 16.18 26.92
CA PRO A 141 -20.82 16.43 27.14
C PRO A 141 -21.70 15.18 26.97
N ALA A 142 -21.24 14.11 26.30
CA ALA A 142 -21.96 12.85 26.17
C ALA A 142 -21.79 11.91 27.38
N CYS A 143 -20.81 12.16 28.25
CA CYS A 143 -20.54 11.38 29.46
C CYS A 143 -21.62 11.65 30.55
N VAL A 144 -22.82 11.10 30.40
CA VAL A 144 -23.97 11.38 31.29
C VAL A 144 -23.75 11.04 32.77
N SER A 145 -22.98 10.00 33.08
CA SER A 145 -22.68 9.50 34.45
C SER A 145 -21.22 9.03 34.54
N TYR A 146 -20.68 8.79 35.74
CA TYR A 146 -19.35 8.19 35.88
C TYR A 146 -19.36 6.72 35.45
N ILE A 147 -20.45 6.02 35.76
CA ILE A 147 -20.62 4.61 35.42
C ILE A 147 -20.71 4.37 33.90
N HIS A 148 -21.28 5.32 33.13
CA HIS A 148 -21.27 5.27 31.67
C HIS A 148 -19.84 5.27 31.11
N CYS A 149 -18.96 6.13 31.64
CA CYS A 149 -17.55 6.11 31.27
C CYS A 149 -16.89 4.77 31.67
N PHE A 150 -17.07 4.36 32.93
CA PHE A 150 -16.42 3.17 33.48
C PHE A 150 -16.78 1.87 32.75
N LEU A 151 -18.04 1.69 32.32
CA LEU A 151 -18.51 0.46 31.67
C LEU A 151 -18.42 0.48 30.13
N SER A 152 -18.44 1.66 29.50
CA SER A 152 -18.58 1.78 28.04
C SER A 152 -17.44 2.51 27.33
N PHE A 153 -16.65 3.36 28.01
CA PHE A 153 -15.63 4.17 27.32
C PHE A 153 -14.34 3.37 27.15
N LYS A 154 -14.21 2.71 25.99
CA LYS A 154 -13.02 1.91 25.63
C LYS A 154 -11.70 2.67 25.77
N GLY A 155 -11.68 3.98 25.55
CA GLY A 155 -10.51 4.83 25.79
C GLY A 155 -10.11 4.96 27.27
N PHE A 156 -11.08 5.03 28.19
CA PHE A 156 -10.83 4.99 29.62
C PHE A 156 -10.25 3.63 30.04
N LEU A 157 -10.87 2.54 29.54
CA LEU A 157 -10.43 1.16 29.81
C LEU A 157 -9.02 0.88 29.28
N ALA A 158 -8.72 1.28 28.03
CA ALA A 158 -7.39 1.18 27.44
C ALA A 158 -6.33 1.94 28.23
N CYS A 159 -6.65 3.16 28.71
CA CYS A 159 -5.76 3.93 29.59
C CYS A 159 -5.44 3.16 30.88
N GLN A 160 -6.44 2.58 31.56
CA GLN A 160 -6.21 1.85 32.80
C GLN A 160 -5.47 0.53 32.58
N ALA A 161 -5.77 -0.20 31.50
CA ALA A 161 -5.04 -1.40 31.11
C ALA A 161 -3.57 -1.10 30.79
N HIS A 162 -3.29 0.01 30.10
CA HIS A 162 -1.92 0.50 29.90
C HIS A 162 -1.21 0.81 31.23
N ARG A 163 -1.88 1.39 32.24
CA ARG A 163 -1.24 1.62 33.56
C ARG A 163 -0.80 0.32 34.24
N ILE A 164 -1.61 -0.74 34.13
CA ILE A 164 -1.27 -2.09 34.62
C ILE A 164 -0.09 -2.66 33.82
N ALA A 165 -0.14 -2.60 32.49
CA ALA A 165 0.95 -3.04 31.61
C ALA A 165 2.26 -2.26 31.87
N HIS A 166 2.19 -0.95 32.13
CA HIS A 166 3.33 -0.10 32.48
C HIS A 166 3.98 -0.55 33.79
N LYS A 167 3.18 -0.82 34.84
CA LYS A 167 3.74 -1.33 36.11
C LYS A 167 4.45 -2.67 35.89
N LEU A 168 3.81 -3.61 35.18
CA LEU A 168 4.42 -4.90 34.80
C LEU A 168 5.70 -4.73 33.99
N TRP A 169 5.75 -3.79 33.04
CA TRP A 169 6.94 -3.45 32.27
C TRP A 169 8.07 -2.89 33.14
N THR A 170 7.76 -2.03 34.12
CA THR A 170 8.76 -1.53 35.10
C THR A 170 9.23 -2.59 36.09
N GLN A 171 8.46 -3.67 36.28
CA GLN A 171 8.85 -4.89 37.03
C GLN A 171 9.61 -5.91 36.16
N ASP A 172 10.01 -5.53 34.94
CA ASP A 172 10.65 -6.38 33.93
C ASP A 172 9.80 -7.56 33.41
N ARG A 173 8.50 -7.61 33.74
CA ARG A 173 7.53 -8.62 33.26
C ARG A 173 7.05 -8.32 31.83
N LYS A 174 8.00 -7.99 30.95
CA LYS A 174 7.77 -7.39 29.62
C LYS A 174 6.83 -8.20 28.73
N ILE A 175 6.96 -9.53 28.69
CA ILE A 175 6.13 -10.40 27.84
C ILE A 175 4.64 -10.24 28.19
N VAL A 176 4.29 -10.20 29.47
CA VAL A 176 2.90 -10.03 29.92
C VAL A 176 2.41 -8.61 29.65
N ALA A 177 3.28 -7.60 29.77
CA ALA A 177 2.94 -6.22 29.42
C ALA A 177 2.65 -6.04 27.92
N LEU A 178 3.44 -6.68 27.05
CA LEU A 178 3.21 -6.69 25.59
C LEU A 178 1.96 -7.49 25.21
N LEU A 179 1.69 -8.62 25.89
CA LEU A 179 0.44 -9.36 25.73
C LEU A 179 -0.78 -8.48 26.04
N ILE A 180 -0.73 -7.70 27.14
CA ILE A 180 -1.79 -6.76 27.49
C ILE A 180 -1.90 -5.63 26.46
N GLN A 181 -0.79 -5.10 25.94
CA GLN A 181 -0.80 -4.12 24.84
C GLN A 181 -1.55 -4.68 23.62
N ASN A 182 -1.24 -5.90 23.18
CA ASN A 182 -1.90 -6.52 22.04
C ASN A 182 -3.39 -6.72 22.31
N ARG A 183 -3.78 -7.31 23.45
CA ARG A 183 -5.20 -7.47 23.84
C ARG A 183 -5.95 -6.13 23.86
N VAL A 184 -5.31 -5.04 24.29
CA VAL A 184 -5.89 -3.68 24.33
C VAL A 184 -6.01 -3.08 22.93
N SER A 185 -5.05 -3.34 22.05
CA SER A 185 -5.12 -2.97 20.62
C SER A 185 -6.26 -3.70 19.92
N GLU A 186 -6.37 -5.02 20.09
CA GLU A 186 -7.44 -5.83 19.50
C GLU A 186 -8.84 -5.47 20.06
N ALA A 187 -9.02 -5.51 21.39
CA ALA A 187 -10.34 -5.37 22.00
C ALA A 187 -10.88 -3.93 21.99
N PHE A 188 -10.01 -2.92 21.97
CA PHE A 188 -10.41 -1.51 22.02
C PHE A 188 -10.00 -0.70 20.78
N GLY A 189 -9.14 -1.21 19.89
CA GLY A 189 -8.58 -0.43 18.78
C GLY A 189 -7.67 0.70 19.27
N VAL A 190 -6.85 0.45 20.29
CA VAL A 190 -5.97 1.42 20.95
C VAL A 190 -4.61 0.79 21.21
N ASP A 191 -3.55 1.26 20.55
CA ASP A 191 -2.18 0.78 20.81
C ASP A 191 -1.42 1.76 21.72
N VAL A 192 -0.95 1.29 22.88
CA VAL A 192 -0.12 2.06 23.82
C VAL A 192 1.00 1.18 24.35
N HIS A 193 2.19 1.31 23.77
CA HIS A 193 3.35 0.51 24.15
C HIS A 193 3.66 0.67 25.66
N PRO A 194 3.84 -0.41 26.45
CA PRO A 194 3.97 -0.35 27.90
C PRO A 194 5.11 0.54 28.42
N GLY A 195 6.16 0.75 27.64
CA GLY A 195 7.23 1.70 27.96
C GLY A 195 6.83 3.19 28.01
N ALA A 196 5.73 3.56 27.35
CA ALA A 196 5.23 4.94 27.32
C ALA A 196 4.79 5.40 28.72
N LYS A 197 4.83 6.71 28.97
CA LYS A 197 4.55 7.29 30.30
C LYS A 197 3.37 8.23 30.23
N ILE A 198 2.28 7.89 30.91
CA ILE A 198 1.00 8.62 30.85
C ILE A 198 0.61 9.15 32.24
N GLY A 199 0.43 10.47 32.34
CA GLY A 199 -0.05 11.19 33.52
C GLY A 199 -1.51 10.87 33.88
N LYS A 200 -2.15 11.71 34.70
CA LYS A 200 -3.52 11.50 35.22
C LYS A 200 -4.50 12.60 34.82
N GLY A 201 -5.79 12.30 34.88
CA GLY A 201 -6.83 13.16 34.34
C GLY A 201 -6.83 13.13 32.82
N ILE A 202 -6.57 11.96 32.23
CA ILE A 202 -6.49 11.76 30.79
C ILE A 202 -7.88 11.47 30.24
N LEU A 203 -8.21 12.09 29.11
CA LEU A 203 -9.37 11.72 28.30
C LEU A 203 -8.88 11.20 26.94
N LEU A 204 -9.08 9.91 26.69
CA LEU A 204 -8.97 9.30 25.36
C LEU A 204 -10.39 9.23 24.77
N ASP A 205 -10.76 10.25 24.01
CA ASP A 205 -12.12 10.47 23.49
C ASP A 205 -12.34 9.73 22.16
N HIS A 206 -13.37 8.88 22.12
CA HIS A 206 -13.63 7.80 21.13
C HIS A 206 -12.50 6.74 20.98
N ALA A 207 -11.23 7.14 21.09
CA ALA A 207 -9.99 6.37 21.17
C ALA A 207 -9.61 5.43 20.00
N THR A 208 -10.52 5.05 19.10
CA THR A 208 -10.20 4.18 17.94
C THR A 208 -8.98 4.69 17.16
N ALA A 209 -8.05 3.79 16.81
CA ALA A 209 -6.82 4.09 16.08
C ALA A 209 -5.92 5.15 16.75
N VAL A 210 -5.95 5.25 18.09
CA VAL A 210 -4.89 5.93 18.85
C VAL A 210 -3.67 4.99 18.94
N VAL A 211 -2.50 5.50 18.58
CA VAL A 211 -1.22 4.78 18.59
C VAL A 211 -0.18 5.59 19.37
N ILE A 212 0.39 5.04 20.43
CA ILE A 212 1.31 5.74 21.33
C ILE A 212 2.59 4.91 21.52
N GLY A 213 3.67 5.34 20.88
CA GLY A 213 4.92 4.58 20.82
C GLY A 213 5.78 4.65 22.09
N GLU A 214 6.69 3.68 22.21
CA GLU A 214 7.49 3.31 23.39
C GLU A 214 8.03 4.44 24.28
N THR A 215 8.52 5.54 23.70
CA THR A 215 9.23 6.59 24.45
C THR A 215 8.41 7.87 24.56
N SER A 216 7.10 7.77 24.32
CA SER A 216 6.15 8.86 24.49
C SER A 216 6.03 9.23 25.96
N VAL A 217 5.91 10.53 26.24
CA VAL A 217 5.57 11.04 27.57
C VAL A 217 4.35 11.95 27.42
N ILE A 218 3.33 11.73 28.24
CA ILE A 218 2.08 12.49 28.26
C ILE A 218 1.86 13.02 29.67
N GLY A 219 1.76 14.34 29.80
CA GLY A 219 1.53 15.04 31.06
C GLY A 219 0.12 14.87 31.63
N ASP A 220 -0.17 15.59 32.71
CA ASP A 220 -1.48 15.54 33.35
C ASP A 220 -2.54 16.33 32.55
N ASN A 221 -3.82 15.99 32.72
CA ASN A 221 -4.95 16.74 32.14
C ASN A 221 -4.96 16.87 30.60
N VAL A 222 -4.25 15.99 29.88
CA VAL A 222 -4.26 15.94 28.42
C VAL A 222 -5.56 15.29 27.93
N SER A 223 -6.08 15.77 26.79
CA SER A 223 -7.23 15.17 26.09
C SER A 223 -6.87 14.89 24.64
N ILE A 224 -7.16 13.67 24.19
CA ILE A 224 -6.72 13.09 22.91
C ILE A 224 -7.92 12.44 22.24
N LEU A 225 -8.19 12.75 20.97
CA LEU A 225 -9.27 12.15 20.20
C LEU A 225 -8.81 10.89 19.43
N HIS A 226 -9.73 10.19 18.78
CA HIS A 226 -9.47 9.06 17.89
C HIS A 226 -8.49 9.38 16.74
N GLY A 227 -7.80 8.37 16.22
CA GLY A 227 -6.88 8.48 15.08
C GLY A 227 -5.58 9.23 15.38
N VAL A 228 -5.23 9.44 16.66
CA VAL A 228 -4.02 10.18 17.04
C VAL A 228 -2.81 9.25 17.13
N THR A 229 -1.77 9.57 16.36
CA THR A 229 -0.48 8.86 16.40
C THR A 229 0.59 9.69 17.09
N LEU A 230 1.17 9.18 18.17
CA LEU A 230 2.39 9.68 18.83
C LEU A 230 3.57 8.79 18.44
N GLY A 231 4.05 8.97 17.22
CA GLY A 231 4.93 8.02 16.50
C GLY A 231 6.40 8.44 16.40
N GLY A 232 7.21 7.53 15.87
CA GLY A 232 8.62 7.80 15.53
C GLY A 232 8.80 8.37 14.11
N THR A 233 9.99 8.90 13.82
CA THR A 233 10.38 9.41 12.48
C THR A 233 11.30 8.45 11.69
N GLY A 234 11.31 7.16 12.05
CA GLY A 234 12.06 6.11 11.36
C GLY A 234 12.81 5.17 12.30
N LYS A 235 13.67 4.31 11.73
CA LYS A 235 14.35 3.19 12.41
C LYS A 235 15.49 3.55 13.39
N GLN A 236 15.47 4.74 13.99
CA GLN A 236 16.52 5.15 14.94
C GLN A 236 16.22 4.63 16.36
N SER A 237 17.16 3.87 16.92
CA SER A 237 17.09 3.35 18.29
C SER A 237 17.29 4.45 19.33
N GLY A 238 16.45 4.47 20.37
CA GLY A 238 16.51 5.43 21.47
C GLY A 238 15.21 6.21 21.65
N ASP A 239 15.31 7.38 22.28
CA ASP A 239 14.15 8.25 22.51
C ASP A 239 13.73 8.96 21.21
N ARG A 240 12.63 8.47 20.62
CA ARG A 240 12.20 8.77 19.25
C ARG A 240 10.74 9.26 19.12
N HIS A 241 10.00 9.41 20.22
CA HIS A 241 8.56 9.72 20.23
C HIS A 241 8.23 11.02 21.00
N PRO A 242 7.01 11.60 20.83
CA PRO A 242 6.68 12.92 21.34
C PRO A 242 6.67 13.07 22.88
N LYS A 243 6.81 14.33 23.31
CA LYS A 243 6.70 14.77 24.72
C LYS A 243 5.55 15.76 24.84
N ILE A 244 4.39 15.31 25.31
CA ILE A 244 3.16 16.10 25.44
C ILE A 244 3.09 16.68 26.85
N GLY A 245 3.11 18.00 26.99
CA GLY A 245 2.95 18.70 28.26
C GLY A 245 1.52 18.70 28.80
N ASP A 246 1.34 19.11 30.05
CA ASP A 246 0.02 19.07 30.71
C ASP A 246 -1.04 19.92 29.99
N GLY A 247 -2.31 19.51 30.07
CA GLY A 247 -3.44 20.32 29.60
C GLY A 247 -3.53 20.51 28.08
N VAL A 248 -2.75 19.77 27.29
CA VAL A 248 -2.80 19.80 25.83
C VAL A 248 -4.11 19.17 25.30
N LEU A 249 -4.62 19.72 24.21
CA LEU A 249 -5.67 19.09 23.39
C LEU A 249 -5.07 18.61 22.06
N ILE A 250 -5.35 17.36 21.70
CA ILE A 250 -4.97 16.79 20.40
C ILE A 250 -6.25 16.37 19.67
N GLY A 251 -6.57 17.08 18.57
CA GLY A 251 -7.72 16.79 17.71
C GLY A 251 -7.61 15.48 16.94
N ALA A 252 -8.73 14.99 16.41
CA ALA A 252 -8.83 13.69 15.76
C ALA A 252 -7.91 13.54 14.53
N GLY A 253 -7.40 12.34 14.27
CA GLY A 253 -6.59 12.07 13.07
C GLY A 253 -5.23 12.78 13.03
N THR A 254 -4.70 13.20 14.18
CA THR A 254 -3.45 13.97 14.27
C THR A 254 -2.23 13.07 14.38
N CYS A 255 -1.22 13.26 13.53
CA CYS A 255 0.06 12.57 13.62
C CYS A 255 1.13 13.51 14.19
N ILE A 256 1.68 13.17 15.35
CA ILE A 256 2.80 13.86 16.00
C ILE A 256 3.99 12.91 15.97
N LEU A 257 5.03 13.24 15.19
CA LEU A 257 6.10 12.30 14.85
C LEU A 257 7.48 12.80 15.31
N GLY A 258 8.23 11.90 15.94
CA GLY A 258 9.61 12.13 16.39
C GLY A 258 9.70 12.58 17.84
N ASN A 259 10.92 12.74 18.34
CA ASN A 259 11.18 13.25 19.68
C ASN A 259 11.06 14.78 19.72
N ILE A 260 9.81 15.26 19.66
CA ILE A 260 9.43 16.67 19.67
C ILE A 260 8.53 16.99 20.87
N THR A 261 8.61 18.23 21.34
CA THR A 261 7.87 18.71 22.52
C THR A 261 6.63 19.50 22.14
N ILE A 262 5.47 19.08 22.64
CA ILE A 262 4.22 19.84 22.59
C ILE A 262 4.03 20.52 23.93
N GLY A 263 4.23 21.82 23.98
CA GLY A 263 4.25 22.60 25.21
C GLY A 263 2.93 22.62 25.98
N GLN A 264 3.02 22.81 27.30
CA GLN A 264 1.90 22.82 28.23
C GLN A 264 0.73 23.72 27.74
N GLY A 265 -0.48 23.18 27.74
CA GLY A 265 -1.70 23.89 27.33
C GLY A 265 -1.77 24.26 25.84
N ALA A 266 -0.94 23.68 24.97
CA ALA A 266 -1.09 23.86 23.52
C ALA A 266 -2.33 23.14 22.95
N LYS A 267 -2.76 23.55 21.76
CA LYS A 267 -3.80 22.88 20.97
C LYS A 267 -3.24 22.41 19.64
N ILE A 268 -3.42 21.14 19.32
CA ILE A 268 -3.18 20.60 17.97
C ILE A 268 -4.55 20.34 17.34
N GLY A 269 -4.83 20.98 16.19
CA GLY A 269 -6.11 20.77 15.49
C GLY A 269 -6.16 19.44 14.75
N SER A 270 -7.36 18.91 14.56
CA SER A 270 -7.59 17.63 13.85
C SER A 270 -6.92 17.56 12.47
N GLY A 271 -6.48 16.37 12.07
CA GLY A 271 -5.84 16.10 10.77
C GLY A 271 -4.44 16.71 10.60
N SER A 272 -3.80 17.18 11.68
CA SER A 272 -2.51 17.87 11.59
C SER A 272 -1.32 16.90 11.62
N VAL A 273 -0.25 17.23 10.90
CA VAL A 273 1.00 16.46 10.88
C VAL A 273 2.12 17.30 11.52
N VAL A 274 2.41 17.03 12.79
CA VAL A 274 3.34 17.81 13.62
C VAL A 274 4.72 17.15 13.61
N LEU A 275 5.70 17.88 13.06
CA LEU A 275 7.09 17.42 12.86
C LEU A 275 8.12 18.30 13.59
N LYS A 276 7.67 19.23 14.45
CA LYS A 276 8.47 20.25 15.13
C LYS A 276 7.81 20.64 16.46
N ASP A 277 8.61 21.11 17.41
CA ASP A 277 8.14 21.58 18.71
C ASP A 277 7.04 22.65 18.59
N VAL A 278 6.02 22.53 19.43
CA VAL A 278 4.89 23.47 19.51
C VAL A 278 4.98 24.23 20.85
N PRO A 279 5.11 25.57 20.86
CA PRO A 279 5.27 26.31 22.11
C PRO A 279 4.06 26.19 23.06
N PRO A 280 4.28 26.28 24.39
CA PRO A 280 3.18 26.25 25.37
C PRO A 280 2.08 27.27 25.06
N ARG A 281 0.83 26.86 25.28
CA ARG A 281 -0.38 27.69 25.06
C ARG A 281 -0.50 28.28 23.66
N THR A 282 0.00 27.63 22.61
CA THR A 282 -0.23 28.01 21.20
C THR A 282 -1.11 26.99 20.47
N THR A 283 -1.66 27.38 19.31
CA THR A 283 -2.37 26.45 18.42
C THR A 283 -1.53 26.11 17.19
N ALA A 284 -1.38 24.83 16.87
CA ALA A 284 -0.70 24.33 15.66
C ALA A 284 -1.65 23.49 14.79
N VAL A 285 -1.71 23.77 13.48
CA VAL A 285 -2.69 23.15 12.55
C VAL A 285 -2.13 22.88 11.16
N GLY A 286 -2.67 21.85 10.49
CA GLY A 286 -2.44 21.54 9.08
C GLY A 286 -1.34 20.49 8.83
N ASN A 287 -1.08 20.22 7.54
CA ASN A 287 -0.08 19.25 7.08
C ASN A 287 0.96 19.92 6.15
N PRO A 288 2.24 20.04 6.54
CA PRO A 288 2.75 19.92 7.91
C PRO A 288 2.29 21.10 8.79
N ALA A 289 2.16 20.85 10.08
CA ALA A 289 1.52 21.77 11.03
C ALA A 289 2.26 23.11 11.19
N ARG A 290 1.50 24.20 11.31
CA ARG A 290 2.00 25.57 11.49
C ARG A 290 1.28 26.27 12.63
N LEU A 291 1.98 27.16 13.32
CA LEU A 291 1.42 27.97 14.40
C LEU A 291 0.46 29.03 13.85
N ILE A 292 -0.75 29.10 14.42
CA ILE A 292 -1.70 30.18 14.13
C ILE A 292 -1.11 31.50 14.65
N GLY A 293 -1.15 32.56 13.84
CA GLY A 293 -0.41 33.81 14.08
C GLY A 293 1.04 33.82 13.53
N GLY A 294 1.56 32.67 13.09
CA GLY A 294 2.91 32.54 12.54
C GLY A 294 3.99 32.33 13.60
N LYS A 295 5.25 32.27 13.17
CA LYS A 295 6.38 31.87 14.04
C LYS A 295 6.83 32.99 15.01
N GLU A 296 6.74 34.25 14.59
CA GLU A 296 7.31 35.39 15.33
C GLU A 296 6.38 35.91 16.43
N ASN A 297 5.07 35.76 16.26
CA ASN A 297 4.05 36.17 17.23
C ASN A 297 2.86 35.18 17.22
N PRO A 298 3.06 33.94 17.69
CA PRO A 298 2.02 32.92 17.68
C PRO A 298 0.85 33.30 18.60
N LYS A 299 -0.36 32.93 18.21
CA LYS A 299 -1.58 33.27 18.94
C LYS A 299 -1.67 32.44 20.23
N MET A 300 -1.52 33.13 21.36
CA MET A 300 -1.57 32.54 22.69
C MET A 300 -3.02 32.24 23.12
N LEU A 301 -3.20 31.14 23.85
CA LEU A 301 -4.49 30.63 24.32
C LEU A 301 -4.73 31.04 25.78
N ASP A 302 -5.83 31.76 26.03
CA ASP A 302 -6.21 32.22 27.37
C ASP A 302 -6.66 31.08 28.30
N LYS A 303 -7.24 30.02 27.74
CA LYS A 303 -7.74 28.83 28.44
C LYS A 303 -6.86 27.61 28.15
N ILE A 304 -6.96 26.58 28.99
CA ILE A 304 -6.26 25.30 28.83
C ILE A 304 -7.11 24.39 27.92
N PRO A 305 -6.68 24.09 26.67
CA PRO A 305 -7.52 23.42 25.68
C PRO A 305 -7.95 22.01 26.08
N GLY A 306 -7.05 21.25 26.71
CA GLY A 306 -7.34 19.88 27.18
C GLY A 306 -8.44 19.82 28.24
N LEU A 307 -8.75 20.94 28.92
CA LEU A 307 -9.87 21.05 29.85
C LEU A 307 -11.15 21.60 29.21
N THR A 308 -11.06 22.36 28.12
CA THR A 308 -12.22 23.02 27.51
C THR A 308 -12.76 22.34 26.25
N MET A 309 -12.06 21.33 25.72
CA MET A 309 -12.39 20.61 24.47
C MET A 309 -12.66 21.56 23.28
N ASP A 310 -11.99 22.71 23.28
CA ASP A 310 -12.17 23.77 22.29
C ASP A 310 -11.47 23.39 20.97
N GLN A 311 -12.15 22.64 20.11
CA GLN A 311 -11.59 22.29 18.80
C GLN A 311 -11.43 23.52 17.89
N THR A 312 -12.39 24.45 17.88
CA THR A 312 -12.58 25.39 16.77
C THR A 312 -12.07 26.82 16.98
N SER A 313 -11.84 27.30 18.21
CA SER A 313 -11.42 28.71 18.38
C SER A 313 -10.09 28.99 17.69
N TYR A 314 -10.06 30.10 16.97
CA TYR A 314 -8.96 30.60 16.12
C TYR A 314 -8.65 29.78 14.85
N LEU A 315 -9.34 28.66 14.58
CA LEU A 315 -9.21 27.93 13.31
C LEU A 315 -9.94 28.63 12.15
N THR A 316 -11.04 29.34 12.43
CA THR A 316 -11.75 30.14 11.41
C THR A 316 -10.90 31.28 10.86
N GLU A 317 -9.94 31.81 11.63
CA GLU A 317 -8.96 32.81 11.17
C GLU A 317 -7.85 32.22 10.27
N TRP A 318 -7.81 30.90 10.10
CA TRP A 318 -6.81 30.19 9.29
C TRP A 318 -7.37 29.73 7.93
N SER A 319 -8.68 29.85 7.71
CA SER A 319 -9.35 29.43 6.48
C SER A 319 -9.70 30.63 5.59
N ASP A 320 -9.27 30.60 4.33
CA ASP A 320 -9.62 31.62 3.32
C ASP A 320 -11.01 31.40 2.67
N TYR A 321 -11.78 30.40 3.10
CA TYR A 321 -13.02 29.97 2.42
C TYR A 321 -14.10 31.06 2.32
N ASP A 322 -14.17 31.98 3.29
CA ASP A 322 -15.13 33.10 3.30
C ASP A 322 -14.66 34.35 2.53
N ASN A 323 -13.41 34.39 2.00
CA ASN A 323 -12.81 35.56 1.35
C ASN A 323 -13.31 35.80 -0.10
N THR A 324 -14.61 35.76 -0.34
CA THR A 324 -15.23 35.92 -1.68
C THR A 324 -15.33 37.37 -2.19
N ASN A 325 -14.77 38.36 -1.50
CA ASN A 325 -14.90 39.78 -1.88
C ASN A 325 -13.55 40.54 -1.95
N PRO A 326 -12.91 40.63 -3.14
CA PRO A 326 -11.58 41.22 -3.29
C PRO A 326 -11.46 42.70 -2.88
N ILE A 327 -12.56 43.45 -2.97
CA ILE A 327 -12.59 44.90 -2.70
C ILE A 327 -12.32 45.18 -1.21
N GLU A 328 -12.75 44.29 -0.31
CA GLU A 328 -12.56 44.47 1.14
C GLU A 328 -11.12 44.18 1.59
N GLN A 329 -10.38 43.33 0.86
CA GLN A 329 -8.96 43.11 1.14
C GLN A 329 -8.11 44.35 0.79
N LEU A 330 -8.46 45.09 -0.27
CA LEU A 330 -7.74 46.32 -0.62
C LEU A 330 -7.91 47.38 0.46
N THR A 331 -9.14 47.61 0.94
CA THR A 331 -9.41 48.57 2.03
C THR A 331 -8.79 48.13 3.36
N LYS A 332 -8.79 46.83 3.70
CA LYS A 332 -8.10 46.29 4.89
C LYS A 332 -6.57 46.36 4.80
N LYS A 333 -5.95 46.23 3.61
CA LYS A 333 -4.51 46.47 3.42
C LYS A 333 -4.16 47.95 3.52
N LEU A 334 -4.93 48.84 2.90
CA LEU A 334 -4.71 50.28 2.95
C LEU A 334 -4.90 50.85 4.36
N SER A 335 -5.92 50.42 5.11
CA SER A 335 -6.14 50.90 6.48
C SER A 335 -5.02 50.46 7.44
N ARG A 336 -4.48 49.24 7.29
CA ARG A 336 -3.29 48.79 8.04
C ARG A 336 -2.02 49.56 7.69
N SER A 337 -1.89 50.05 6.45
CA SER A 337 -0.73 50.88 6.04
C SER A 337 -0.80 52.33 6.55
N CYS A 338 -2.00 52.86 6.83
CA CYS A 338 -2.19 54.28 7.16
C CYS A 338 -2.26 54.60 8.66
N ASN A 339 -2.45 53.61 9.54
CA ASN A 339 -2.71 53.88 10.97
C ASN A 339 -1.47 54.09 11.85
N ASN A 340 -0.29 54.28 11.24
CA ASN A 340 0.98 54.53 11.92
C ASN A 340 1.56 55.93 11.63
N ASN A 341 0.72 56.97 11.69
CA ASN A 341 1.15 58.31 12.15
C ASN A 341 -0.04 59.24 12.42
N THR A 342 -0.31 59.52 13.70
CA THR A 342 -1.26 60.56 14.10
C THR A 342 -0.63 61.96 14.00
N LYS A 343 -1.16 62.83 13.13
CA LYS A 343 -1.29 64.28 13.42
C LYS A 343 -2.23 65.01 12.46
N GLN A 344 -3.05 65.87 13.06
CA GLN A 344 -3.79 67.01 12.48
C GLN A 344 -4.93 66.76 11.46
N LYS A 345 -6.15 66.89 12.01
CA LYS A 345 -7.35 67.56 11.46
C LYS A 345 -7.04 68.87 10.67
N PRO A 346 -7.98 69.41 9.85
CA PRO A 346 -9.17 68.80 9.22
C PRO A 346 -9.59 69.39 7.81
N PHE A 347 -10.84 69.11 7.40
CA PHE A 347 -11.76 69.90 6.54
C PHE A 347 -11.85 69.65 5.01
N TYR A 348 -13.02 69.07 4.63
CA TYR A 348 -13.93 69.44 3.52
C TYR A 348 -13.65 69.12 2.02
N ALA A 349 -14.60 68.34 1.47
CA ALA A 349 -15.47 68.65 0.30
C ALA A 349 -15.29 67.97 -1.08
N SER A 350 -16.44 67.88 -1.77
CA SER A 350 -16.70 67.65 -3.22
C SER A 350 -16.32 66.31 -3.88
N SER A 351 -17.37 65.56 -4.22
CA SER A 351 -17.52 64.72 -5.43
C SER A 351 -17.90 65.62 -6.65
N PRO A 352 -18.37 65.15 -7.84
CA PRO A 352 -18.65 63.77 -8.33
C PRO A 352 -18.23 63.49 -9.81
N PHE A 353 -18.79 62.42 -10.40
CA PHE A 353 -18.94 62.07 -11.84
C PHE A 353 -17.83 61.29 -12.57
N GLY A 354 -18.27 60.41 -13.50
CA GLY A 354 -17.40 59.76 -14.49
C GLY A 354 -17.76 58.30 -14.86
N GLU A 355 -19.01 58.00 -15.26
CA GLU A 355 -19.32 56.70 -15.89
C GLU A 355 -18.79 56.63 -17.33
N ILE A 356 -18.40 55.44 -17.80
CA ILE A 356 -19.01 54.72 -18.95
C ILE A 356 -18.18 53.45 -19.28
N SER A 357 -18.86 52.38 -19.67
CA SER A 357 -18.29 51.09 -20.09
C SER A 357 -18.22 50.98 -21.62
N PHE A 358 -17.35 50.14 -22.18
CA PHE A 358 -17.75 49.02 -23.06
C PHE A 358 -16.60 48.05 -23.41
N SER A 359 -16.97 46.90 -23.99
CA SER A 359 -16.11 45.89 -24.64
C SER A 359 -15.54 46.39 -26.00
N GLY A 360 -14.62 45.71 -26.71
CA GLY A 360 -13.88 44.46 -26.50
C GLY A 360 -13.42 43.85 -27.85
N PHE A 361 -12.91 42.60 -27.84
CA PHE A 361 -12.57 41.72 -28.98
C PHE A 361 -11.27 41.97 -29.83
N PHE A 362 -10.41 40.93 -29.82
CA PHE A 362 -9.60 40.33 -30.91
C PHE A 362 -8.83 41.18 -31.94
N ALA A 363 -7.49 40.96 -32.05
CA ALA A 363 -6.81 40.44 -33.26
C ALA A 363 -5.26 40.36 -33.13
N SER A 364 -4.60 39.70 -34.08
CA SER A 364 -3.13 39.58 -34.31
C SER A 364 -2.91 39.04 -35.75
N PRO A 365 -1.70 39.06 -36.37
CA PRO A 365 -0.42 39.74 -36.05
C PRO A 365 0.22 40.46 -37.29
N ILE A 366 1.55 40.71 -37.27
CA ILE A 366 2.50 40.92 -38.41
C ILE A 366 2.56 42.31 -39.10
N PHE A 367 3.67 43.07 -38.91
CA PHE A 367 4.66 43.39 -39.99
C PHE A 367 5.99 43.98 -39.44
N ILE A 368 6.93 44.33 -40.32
CA ILE A 368 8.40 44.35 -40.10
C ILE A 368 9.07 45.67 -40.59
N TRP A 369 10.25 45.99 -40.04
CA TRP A 369 11.44 46.62 -40.70
C TRP A 369 11.77 48.13 -40.49
N ARG A 370 12.90 48.41 -39.80
CA ARG A 370 14.11 49.14 -40.30
C ARG A 370 15.20 49.27 -39.21
N LEU A 371 16.39 48.67 -39.43
CA LEU A 371 17.68 49.28 -39.84
C LEU A 371 18.41 50.09 -38.74
N THR A 372 19.48 49.55 -38.11
CA THR A 372 20.94 49.73 -38.41
C THR A 372 21.49 51.16 -38.19
N HIS A 373 22.71 51.41 -37.69
CA HIS A 373 24.00 50.74 -37.93
C HIS A 373 25.08 51.13 -36.87
N ARG A 374 26.26 50.46 -36.91
CA ARG A 374 27.53 50.74 -36.17
C ARG A 374 27.53 50.40 -34.66
N PHE A 375 28.64 50.00 -34.02
CA PHE A 375 30.04 49.81 -34.48
C PHE A 375 30.57 48.39 -34.11
N LEU A 376 31.70 47.98 -34.69
CA LEU A 376 32.39 46.70 -34.40
C LEU A 376 33.86 46.95 -34.02
N VAL A 377 34.39 46.06 -33.15
CA VAL A 377 35.79 45.66 -32.95
C VAL A 377 36.83 46.75 -32.63
N ASP A 378 37.54 46.56 -31.51
CA ASP A 378 39.01 46.60 -31.53
C ASP A 378 39.62 45.61 -30.51
N LEU A 379 40.89 45.25 -30.67
CA LEU A 379 41.59 44.19 -29.91
C LEU A 379 42.35 44.71 -28.69
N SER A 380 42.48 43.89 -27.63
CA SER A 380 43.77 43.60 -26.96
C SER A 380 43.70 42.51 -25.86
N LEU A 381 44.78 41.74 -25.75
CA LEU A 381 45.20 40.84 -24.65
C LEU A 381 46.59 41.34 -24.17
N PRO A 382 47.33 40.75 -23.18
CA PRO A 382 47.07 39.60 -22.31
C PRO A 382 47.37 39.86 -20.79
N LEU A 383 47.61 38.78 -20.05
CA LEU A 383 47.97 38.63 -18.62
C LEU A 383 49.30 39.27 -18.17
N ASP A 384 49.37 39.75 -16.92
CA ASP A 384 50.53 39.73 -15.97
C ASP A 384 50.15 40.44 -14.63
N ASN A 385 50.78 40.27 -13.45
CA ASN A 385 51.37 39.09 -12.78
C ASN A 385 51.59 39.36 -11.25
N ILE A 386 51.89 38.30 -10.46
CA ILE A 386 52.64 38.31 -9.15
C ILE A 386 52.08 39.03 -7.87
N LYS A 387 51.59 38.19 -6.93
CA LYS A 387 51.90 38.05 -5.45
C LYS A 387 51.76 39.19 -4.40
N ILE A 388 51.83 38.72 -3.12
CA ILE A 388 52.06 39.39 -1.81
C ILE A 388 50.78 40.00 -1.19
N GLN A 389 50.12 39.51 -0.13
CA GLN A 389 50.45 38.86 1.17
C GLN A 389 50.47 39.83 2.39
N ASN A 390 49.48 39.65 3.29
CA ASN A 390 49.39 40.08 4.71
C ASN A 390 49.11 41.57 5.09
N LEU A 391 48.75 41.71 6.38
CA LEU A 391 48.46 42.91 7.21
C LEU A 391 47.09 43.61 7.05
N GLN A 392 46.41 44.11 8.11
CA GLN A 392 46.38 43.73 9.56
C GLN A 392 45.24 44.50 10.30
N ILE A 393 44.98 44.18 11.59
CA ILE A 393 44.36 45.05 12.65
C ILE A 393 42.97 45.65 12.31
N ASN A 394 41.81 45.20 12.81
CA ASN A 394 41.34 44.93 14.19
C ASN A 394 41.39 46.10 15.21
N LYS A 395 40.33 46.92 15.29
CA LYS A 395 39.75 47.58 16.49
C LYS A 395 38.36 48.17 16.11
N ARG A 396 37.26 48.17 16.89
CA ARG A 396 36.91 48.28 18.34
C ARG A 396 36.84 49.70 18.94
N SER A 397 35.62 50.20 19.13
CA SER A 397 35.15 51.23 20.11
C SER A 397 33.65 51.53 19.86
N THR A 398 32.74 51.87 20.79
CA THR A 398 32.69 52.00 22.27
C THR A 398 31.19 52.03 22.67
N LEU A 399 30.70 51.28 23.69
CA LEU A 399 30.42 51.68 25.10
C LEU A 399 29.37 52.81 25.29
N CYS A 400 28.56 52.87 26.36
CA CYS A 400 28.60 52.23 27.71
C CYS A 400 27.41 51.24 27.92
N VAL A 401 26.94 50.78 29.11
CA VAL A 401 27.24 51.09 30.54
C VAL A 401 27.21 49.87 31.51
N SER A 402 26.20 49.68 32.37
CA SER A 402 26.18 48.77 33.54
C SER A 402 24.79 48.11 33.73
N SER A 403 24.56 47.04 34.50
CA SER A 403 25.24 46.61 35.75
C SER A 403 25.28 45.06 35.96
N ASN A 404 25.73 44.63 37.15
CA ASN A 404 26.25 43.31 37.54
C ASN A 404 25.78 43.02 39.01
N PRO A 405 26.03 41.86 39.69
CA PRO A 405 26.61 40.57 39.27
C PRO A 405 25.87 39.31 39.86
N SER A 406 26.59 38.17 39.96
CA SER A 406 26.37 36.97 40.81
C SER A 406 25.45 35.84 40.27
N SER A 407 25.72 34.54 40.50
CA SER A 407 26.97 33.85 40.91
C SER A 407 26.91 32.32 40.73
N LEU A 408 28.09 31.64 40.76
CA LEU A 408 28.33 30.19 40.95
C LEU A 408 27.85 29.23 39.82
N GLY A 409 28.53 28.11 39.55
CA GLY A 409 29.85 27.69 40.06
C GLY A 409 30.31 26.28 39.63
N PHE A 410 31.60 26.16 39.32
CA PHE A 410 32.49 25.00 39.57
C PHE A 410 32.20 23.59 38.99
N THR A 411 33.08 23.22 38.04
CA THR A 411 33.93 21.99 37.99
C THR A 411 33.32 20.59 37.95
N ARG A 412 33.60 19.74 36.93
CA ARG A 412 34.91 19.16 36.51
C ARG A 412 35.45 18.10 37.48
N PHE A 413 35.35 16.82 37.09
CA PHE A 413 36.45 15.87 37.29
C PHE A 413 36.59 14.88 36.11
N ARG A 414 37.82 14.42 35.85
CA ARG A 414 38.21 13.57 34.71
C ARG A 414 39.48 12.81 35.06
N GLN A 415 39.41 11.50 35.34
CA GLN A 415 40.56 10.60 35.46
C GLN A 415 40.11 9.11 35.53
N ARG A 416 40.93 8.07 35.26
CA ARG A 416 41.98 7.85 34.23
C ARG A 416 42.52 6.39 34.29
N CYS A 417 42.35 5.62 33.20
CA CYS A 417 43.17 4.46 32.76
C CYS A 417 43.28 3.14 33.58
N GLN A 418 43.43 2.03 32.83
CA GLN A 418 44.06 0.72 33.13
C GLN A 418 43.45 -0.11 34.29
N PHE A 419 42.91 -1.32 34.08
CA PHE A 419 43.41 -2.60 33.50
C PHE A 419 42.19 -3.33 32.83
N SER A 420 42.20 -4.46 32.13
CA SER A 420 43.11 -5.39 31.44
C SER A 420 42.29 -6.70 31.22
N HIS A 421 42.72 -7.59 30.31
CA HIS A 421 42.24 -8.98 30.11
C HIS A 421 40.83 -9.31 29.51
N ARG A 422 40.91 -10.01 28.36
CA ARG A 422 40.18 -11.24 27.93
C ARG A 422 38.65 -11.35 28.14
N SER A 423 37.95 -11.30 27.02
CA SER A 423 37.00 -12.34 26.56
C SER A 423 37.52 -12.86 25.19
N ARG A 424 37.37 -14.12 24.76
CA ARG A 424 36.69 -15.31 25.29
C ARG A 424 35.17 -15.18 25.39
N PHE A 425 34.51 -15.15 24.24
CA PHE A 425 33.13 -15.63 24.13
C PHE A 425 33.13 -17.13 23.85
N VAL A 426 32.21 -17.84 24.50
CA VAL A 426 31.86 -19.23 24.21
C VAL A 426 30.52 -19.18 23.50
N VAL A 427 30.40 -19.85 22.36
CA VAL A 427 29.11 -20.14 21.73
C VAL A 427 28.72 -21.56 22.13
N TYR A 428 27.52 -21.71 22.65
CA TYR A 428 26.88 -23.03 22.81
C TYR A 428 26.06 -23.32 21.56
N SER A 429 26.20 -24.53 21.02
CA SER A 429 25.42 -25.03 19.89
C SER A 429 25.09 -26.50 20.13
N ALA A 430 23.83 -26.87 19.90
CA ALA A 430 23.31 -28.24 19.85
C ALA A 430 22.67 -28.35 18.45
N SER A 431 23.22 -29.19 17.57
CA SER A 431 22.85 -30.61 17.34
C SER A 431 21.56 -30.74 16.50
N GLU A 432 21.45 -31.63 15.51
CA GLU A 432 22.27 -32.81 15.17
C GLU A 432 22.39 -33.03 13.63
N GLU A 433 23.45 -33.75 13.23
CA GLU A 433 23.61 -34.73 12.11
C GLU A 433 22.92 -34.52 10.73
N ASP A 434 23.55 -34.76 9.57
CA ASP A 434 24.96 -34.85 9.09
C ASP A 434 24.89 -34.59 7.54
N ALA A 435 25.71 -34.96 6.54
CA ALA A 435 26.94 -35.73 6.30
C ALA A 435 27.57 -35.25 4.96
N GLY A 436 28.81 -35.58 4.55
CA GLY A 436 29.89 -36.31 5.21
C GLY A 436 30.94 -36.82 4.20
N SER A 437 32.21 -36.90 4.60
CA SER A 437 33.39 -37.29 3.77
C SER A 437 33.80 -36.28 2.66
N SER A 438 35.08 -36.05 2.30
CA SER A 438 36.38 -36.44 2.91
C SER A 438 37.58 -35.57 2.39
N GLN A 439 38.78 -35.77 2.97
CA GLN A 439 40.13 -35.37 2.49
C GLN A 439 40.71 -33.94 2.73
N GLN A 440 41.32 -33.75 3.91
CA GLN A 440 42.71 -33.30 4.15
C GLN A 440 43.35 -32.09 3.39
N HIS A 441 43.43 -30.94 4.09
CA HIS A 441 44.61 -30.10 4.46
C HIS A 441 46.00 -30.17 3.74
N PRO A 442 46.91 -29.14 3.82
CA PRO A 442 46.93 -27.96 4.74
C PRO A 442 47.35 -26.55 4.20
N ASN A 443 47.09 -25.52 5.02
CA ASN A 443 47.87 -24.28 5.31
C ASN A 443 48.42 -23.33 4.21
N SER A 444 47.81 -22.14 4.08
CA SER A 444 48.37 -20.81 4.47
C SER A 444 47.26 -19.74 4.33
N GLY A 445 46.99 -18.80 5.24
CA GLY A 445 47.91 -17.75 5.70
C GLY A 445 48.25 -16.79 4.54
N GLY A 446 47.76 -15.55 4.43
CA GLY A 446 46.90 -14.77 5.33
C GLY A 446 47.26 -13.28 5.26
N GLU A 447 47.01 -12.60 4.13
CA GLU A 447 47.42 -11.19 3.95
C GLU A 447 46.51 -10.42 2.96
N ILE A 448 45.34 -9.93 3.42
CA ILE A 448 44.38 -9.14 2.61
C ILE A 448 43.96 -7.83 3.31
N GLU A 449 44.93 -7.03 3.74
CA GLU A 449 44.72 -5.60 4.09
C GLU A 449 45.73 -4.64 3.43
N SER A 450 46.72 -5.15 2.68
CA SER A 450 47.79 -4.33 2.06
C SER A 450 47.51 -3.88 0.62
N LEU A 451 46.48 -4.45 -0.04
CA LEU A 451 46.32 -4.39 -1.51
C LEU A 451 45.47 -3.23 -2.06
N LEU A 452 44.73 -2.49 -1.23
CA LEU A 452 43.80 -1.45 -1.71
C LEU A 452 44.38 -0.02 -1.80
N LEU A 453 45.63 0.22 -1.40
CA LEU A 453 46.26 1.55 -1.49
C LEU A 453 47.24 1.73 -2.68
N LYS A 454 47.27 0.79 -3.65
CA LYS A 454 48.16 0.86 -4.83
C LYS A 454 47.46 0.78 -6.21
N ARG A 455 46.12 0.86 -6.27
CA ARG A 455 45.35 0.88 -7.54
C ARG A 455 44.71 2.24 -7.88
N ARG A 456 45.47 3.35 -7.79
CA ARG A 456 45.07 4.67 -8.36
C ARG A 456 46.09 5.28 -9.33
N ILE A 457 47.04 4.50 -9.86
CA ILE A 457 48.02 4.95 -10.89
C ILE A 457 48.08 3.97 -12.08
N VAL A 458 46.91 3.53 -12.58
CA VAL A 458 46.79 2.67 -13.78
C VAL A 458 45.80 3.24 -14.81
N LEU A 459 45.20 4.42 -14.55
CA LEU A 459 44.28 5.10 -15.48
C LEU A 459 44.97 6.13 -16.40
N GLY A 460 46.30 6.02 -16.58
CA GLY A 460 47.12 6.97 -17.34
C GLY A 460 48.02 6.33 -18.40
N ALA A 461 47.82 5.05 -18.73
CA ALA A 461 48.78 4.24 -19.49
C ALA A 461 48.13 3.43 -20.65
N VAL A 462 47.05 3.95 -21.26
CA VAL A 462 46.35 3.30 -22.40
C VAL A 462 46.65 3.98 -23.75
N VAL A 463 47.38 5.11 -23.75
CA VAL A 463 47.69 5.91 -24.96
C VAL A 463 49.09 5.61 -25.55
N PHE A 464 49.79 4.57 -25.06
CA PHE A 464 51.11 4.18 -25.57
C PHE A 464 51.27 2.66 -25.66
N GLY A 465 50.60 2.06 -26.65
CA GLY A 465 50.42 0.61 -26.78
C GLY A 465 50.78 0.00 -28.14
N VAL A 466 51.53 0.69 -29.01
CA VAL A 466 51.97 0.15 -30.31
C VAL A 466 53.48 0.34 -30.50
N LEU A 467 54.24 -0.71 -30.13
CA LEU A 467 55.58 -1.14 -30.63
C LEU A 467 56.41 -1.83 -29.53
N LEU A 468 56.12 -3.10 -29.23
CA LEU A 468 57.14 -4.06 -28.77
C LEU A 468 56.77 -5.51 -29.16
N TYR A 469 57.28 -5.94 -30.31
CA TYR A 469 57.51 -7.36 -30.61
C TYR A 469 58.69 -7.45 -31.61
N GLY A 470 59.75 -8.23 -31.36
CA GLY A 470 60.07 -8.97 -30.15
C GLY A 470 61.47 -9.61 -30.20
N CYS A 471 61.96 -10.07 -29.04
CA CYS A 471 63.04 -11.05 -28.79
C CYS A 471 64.44 -10.93 -29.43
N GLY A 472 65.45 -11.34 -28.65
CA GLY A 472 66.56 -12.14 -29.20
C GLY A 472 67.96 -11.52 -29.26
N LYS A 473 68.66 -11.42 -28.13
CA LYS A 473 70.13 -11.31 -28.11
C LYS A 473 70.76 -12.51 -27.39
N ALA A 474 71.24 -13.51 -28.14
CA ALA A 474 72.27 -14.46 -27.69
C ALA A 474 72.78 -15.32 -28.86
N LEU A 475 74.11 -15.31 -29.10
CA LEU A 475 74.88 -16.29 -29.91
C LEU A 475 74.52 -16.38 -31.42
N ALA A 476 75.41 -16.76 -32.35
CA ALA A 476 76.87 -16.73 -32.39
C ALA A 476 77.34 -16.66 -33.87
N SER A 477 78.65 -16.56 -34.11
CA SER A 477 79.27 -16.32 -35.42
C SER A 477 79.25 -17.50 -36.41
N SER A 478 78.92 -17.25 -37.70
CA SER A 478 79.71 -17.73 -38.86
C SER A 478 79.20 -17.23 -40.24
N SER A 479 80.13 -16.75 -41.09
CA SER A 479 80.16 -16.85 -42.57
C SER A 479 78.91 -16.53 -43.44
N SER A 480 78.84 -15.27 -43.90
CA SER A 480 78.92 -14.92 -45.35
C SER A 480 77.96 -15.53 -46.39
N VAL A 481 76.64 -15.58 -46.14
CA VAL A 481 75.63 -15.78 -47.20
C VAL A 481 74.43 -14.80 -47.11
N VAL A 482 74.38 -13.94 -46.09
CA VAL A 482 73.15 -13.18 -45.72
C VAL A 482 73.00 -11.84 -46.46
N ASP A 483 74.10 -11.23 -46.91
CA ASP A 483 74.13 -9.83 -47.36
C ASP A 483 73.25 -9.53 -48.59
N VAL A 484 73.07 -10.48 -49.51
CA VAL A 484 72.23 -10.29 -50.70
C VAL A 484 70.75 -10.17 -50.35
N ALA A 485 70.26 -11.04 -49.46
CA ALA A 485 68.87 -11.01 -49.01
C ALA A 485 68.58 -9.74 -48.19
N PHE A 486 69.48 -9.39 -47.27
CA PHE A 486 69.32 -8.21 -46.42
C PHE A 486 69.33 -6.89 -47.22
N ALA A 487 70.21 -6.78 -48.21
CA ALA A 487 70.24 -5.62 -49.12
C ALA A 487 68.91 -5.43 -49.87
N GLN A 488 68.31 -6.53 -50.33
CA GLN A 488 67.04 -6.47 -51.08
C GLN A 488 65.84 -6.12 -50.18
N SER A 489 65.83 -6.59 -48.92
CA SER A 489 64.86 -6.15 -47.89
C SER A 489 64.98 -4.67 -47.56
N VAL A 490 66.19 -4.15 -47.36
CA VAL A 490 66.44 -2.71 -47.07
C VAL A 490 66.03 -1.83 -48.26
N LEU A 491 66.22 -2.28 -49.50
CA LEU A 491 65.78 -1.57 -50.72
C LEU A 491 64.24 -1.49 -50.84
N LEU A 492 63.52 -2.50 -50.37
CA LEU A 492 62.05 -2.45 -50.27
C LEU A 492 61.61 -1.49 -49.15
N TRP A 493 62.26 -1.52 -47.99
CA TRP A 493 61.91 -0.65 -46.87
C TRP A 493 62.11 0.84 -47.18
N ASN A 494 63.22 1.19 -47.86
CA ASN A 494 63.49 2.56 -48.30
C ASN A 494 62.50 3.08 -49.36
N LYS A 495 61.81 2.21 -50.11
CA LYS A 495 60.68 2.61 -50.98
C LYS A 495 59.37 2.83 -50.21
N ALA A 496 59.19 2.20 -49.04
CA ALA A 496 58.01 2.37 -48.19
C ALA A 496 58.11 3.59 -47.25
N TRP A 497 59.33 3.97 -46.84
CA TRP A 497 59.60 5.06 -45.89
C TRP A 497 58.85 6.39 -46.14
N PRO A 498 58.78 6.95 -47.37
CA PRO A 498 58.03 8.19 -47.60
C PRO A 498 56.53 8.03 -47.36
N LYS A 499 55.93 6.88 -47.71
CA LYS A 499 54.51 6.60 -47.46
C LYS A 499 54.24 6.46 -45.96
N THR A 500 55.07 5.70 -45.23
CA THR A 500 54.91 5.58 -43.76
C THR A 500 55.06 6.92 -43.04
N SER A 501 55.89 7.84 -43.54
CA SER A 501 55.99 9.20 -43.00
C SER A 501 54.76 10.08 -43.30
N GLN A 502 53.99 9.80 -44.35
CA GLN A 502 52.71 10.47 -44.60
C GLN A 502 51.61 9.89 -43.70
N VAL A 503 51.51 8.56 -43.62
CA VAL A 503 50.57 7.84 -42.74
C VAL A 503 50.71 8.31 -41.28
N LEU A 504 51.94 8.44 -40.77
CA LEU A 504 52.19 8.86 -39.38
C LEU A 504 51.82 10.33 -39.11
N LYS A 505 51.78 11.19 -40.14
CA LYS A 505 51.27 12.57 -40.03
C LYS A 505 49.75 12.59 -40.06
N LEU A 506 49.13 11.90 -41.03
CA LEU A 506 47.68 11.80 -41.18
C LEU A 506 47.04 11.24 -39.89
N LEU A 507 47.59 10.15 -39.34
CA LEU A 507 47.15 9.56 -38.09
C LEU A 507 47.36 10.47 -36.87
N ARG A 508 48.39 11.33 -36.86
CA ARG A 508 48.63 12.25 -35.75
C ARG A 508 47.64 13.42 -35.76
N GLU A 509 47.26 13.91 -36.93
CA GLU A 509 46.39 15.06 -37.10
C GLU A 509 44.91 14.66 -37.05
N GLN A 510 44.50 13.60 -37.77
CA GLN A 510 43.12 13.13 -37.78
C GLN A 510 42.79 12.08 -36.71
N GLY A 511 43.77 11.31 -36.21
CA GLY A 511 43.51 10.28 -35.19
C GLY A 511 43.02 10.84 -33.85
N LEU A 512 43.40 12.07 -33.49
CA LEU A 512 42.85 12.78 -32.33
C LEU A 512 41.36 13.14 -32.52
N ILE A 513 40.98 13.54 -33.74
CA ILE A 513 39.59 13.86 -34.09
C ILE A 513 38.76 12.57 -34.10
N LEU A 514 39.28 11.49 -34.70
CA LEU A 514 38.65 10.18 -34.70
C LEU A 514 38.45 9.62 -33.29
N ALA A 515 39.46 9.72 -32.41
CA ALA A 515 39.34 9.29 -31.03
C ALA A 515 38.28 10.10 -30.25
N ALA A 516 38.17 11.41 -30.52
CA ALA A 516 37.12 12.25 -29.93
C ALA A 516 35.71 11.88 -30.44
N LEU A 517 35.57 11.56 -31.74
CA LEU A 517 34.31 11.10 -32.32
C LEU A 517 33.89 9.73 -31.78
N LEU A 518 34.81 8.75 -31.73
CA LEU A 518 34.54 7.43 -31.13
C LEU A 518 34.14 7.56 -29.65
N GLY A 519 34.85 8.39 -28.87
CA GLY A 519 34.50 8.67 -27.47
C GLY A 519 33.14 9.35 -27.30
N LEU A 520 32.74 10.21 -28.24
CA LEU A 520 31.42 10.86 -28.24
C LEU A 520 30.29 9.89 -28.65
N SER A 521 30.56 8.97 -29.58
CA SER A 521 29.61 7.89 -29.92
C SER A 521 29.40 6.95 -28.73
N ALA A 522 30.50 6.51 -28.09
CA ALA A 522 30.46 5.72 -26.86
C ALA A 522 29.66 6.40 -25.74
N PHE A 523 29.78 7.73 -25.60
CA PHE A 523 28.97 8.52 -24.66
C PHE A 523 27.47 8.48 -25.01
N PHE A 524 27.08 8.56 -26.29
CA PHE A 524 25.67 8.50 -26.69
C PHE A 524 25.06 7.11 -26.54
N SER A 525 25.76 6.03 -26.92
CA SER A 525 25.27 4.67 -26.69
C SER A 525 25.17 4.32 -25.20
N MET A 526 26.10 4.85 -24.37
CA MET A 526 25.98 4.78 -22.91
C MET A 526 24.79 5.59 -22.38
N ALA A 527 24.49 6.75 -22.97
CA ALA A 527 23.32 7.58 -22.64
C ALA A 527 22.01 6.82 -22.90
N GLU A 528 21.86 6.30 -24.12
CA GLU A 528 20.71 5.53 -24.60
C GLU A 528 20.34 4.42 -23.62
N THR A 529 21.24 3.46 -23.40
CA THR A 529 21.00 2.31 -22.53
C THR A 529 20.80 2.70 -21.07
N SER A 530 21.49 3.73 -20.56
CA SER A 530 21.27 4.19 -19.17
C SER A 530 19.88 4.79 -18.94
N ILE A 531 19.21 5.27 -20.00
CA ILE A 531 17.86 5.83 -19.92
C ILE A 531 16.82 4.74 -20.19
N THR A 532 17.03 3.85 -21.17
CA THR A 532 16.06 2.79 -21.48
C THR A 532 16.04 1.66 -20.45
N THR A 533 17.13 1.42 -19.72
CA THR A 533 17.17 0.45 -18.60
C THR A 533 16.49 0.98 -17.33
N LEU A 534 16.14 2.27 -17.27
CA LEU A 534 15.44 2.86 -16.11
C LEU A 534 13.93 2.89 -16.32
N TRP A 535 13.22 1.97 -15.66
CA TRP A 535 11.76 1.91 -15.64
C TRP A 535 11.10 3.28 -15.36
N PRO A 536 9.96 3.62 -16.00
CA PRO A 536 9.30 4.92 -15.84
C PRO A 536 8.99 5.29 -14.38
N TRP A 537 8.59 4.31 -13.56
CA TRP A 537 8.36 4.50 -12.13
C TRP A 537 9.65 4.77 -11.35
N LYS A 538 10.79 4.20 -11.75
CA LYS A 538 12.09 4.42 -11.09
C LYS A 538 12.61 5.83 -11.35
N VAL A 539 12.42 6.33 -12.57
CA VAL A 539 12.69 7.74 -12.90
C VAL A 539 11.75 8.67 -12.10
N ARG A 540 10.49 8.27 -11.87
CA ARG A 540 9.52 9.00 -11.05
C ARG A 540 9.97 9.10 -9.58
N GLU A 541 10.32 7.98 -8.97
CA GLU A 541 10.82 7.85 -7.58
C GLU A 541 12.07 8.72 -7.34
N LEU A 542 13.04 8.66 -8.27
CA LEU A 542 14.28 9.42 -8.17
C LEU A 542 14.06 10.93 -8.42
N ALA A 543 13.12 11.30 -9.31
CA ALA A 543 12.77 12.68 -9.58
C ALA A 543 12.09 13.39 -8.39
N GLU A 544 11.36 12.66 -7.55
CA GLU A 544 10.67 13.18 -6.36
C GLU A 544 11.59 13.31 -5.14
N LYS A 545 12.71 12.56 -5.14
CA LYS A 545 13.80 12.67 -4.14
C LYS A 545 14.80 13.78 -4.48
N GLU A 546 14.69 14.43 -5.64
CA GLU A 546 15.59 15.50 -6.10
C GLU A 546 14.90 16.89 -6.11
N PRO A 547 15.67 18.00 -6.00
CA PRO A 547 15.12 19.36 -6.13
C PRO A 547 14.60 19.65 -7.54
N GLU A 548 13.98 20.81 -7.75
CA GLU A 548 13.42 21.27 -9.05
C GLU A 548 14.41 21.09 -10.23
N ASN A 549 15.70 21.37 -10.02
CA ASN A 549 16.79 21.20 -11.00
C ASN A 549 17.47 19.81 -10.92
N GLY A 550 16.72 18.79 -10.50
CA GLY A 550 17.12 17.40 -10.41
C GLY A 550 17.36 16.77 -11.78
N VAL A 551 18.29 15.82 -11.86
CA VAL A 551 18.65 15.15 -13.11
C VAL A 551 17.50 14.24 -13.57
N PHE A 552 16.94 13.43 -12.66
CA PHE A 552 15.83 12.55 -12.98
C PHE A 552 14.53 13.34 -13.19
N ARG A 553 14.40 14.50 -12.55
CA ARG A 553 13.27 15.42 -12.77
C ARG A 553 13.32 16.12 -14.13
N MET A 554 14.51 16.45 -14.63
CA MET A 554 14.69 16.86 -16.03
C MET A 554 14.34 15.74 -17.00
N LEU A 555 14.82 14.51 -16.76
CA LEU A 555 14.51 13.34 -17.60
C LEU A 555 12.99 13.05 -17.67
N ARG A 556 12.31 13.02 -16.51
CA ARG A 556 10.85 12.81 -16.38
C ARG A 556 10.01 13.79 -17.22
N SER A 557 10.54 14.98 -17.52
CA SER A 557 9.75 16.02 -18.19
C SER A 557 9.50 15.75 -19.68
N ASP A 558 10.41 15.06 -20.38
CA ASP A 558 10.34 14.84 -21.84
C ASP A 558 11.35 13.76 -22.28
N VAL A 559 11.17 12.50 -21.82
CA VAL A 559 12.11 11.38 -22.11
C VAL A 559 12.31 11.21 -23.63
N THR A 560 11.25 11.35 -24.41
CA THR A 560 11.27 11.24 -25.88
C THR A 560 12.24 12.24 -26.52
N ARG A 561 12.31 13.48 -26.02
CA ARG A 561 13.31 14.46 -26.48
C ARG A 561 14.74 14.09 -26.11
N PHE A 562 14.97 13.44 -24.97
CA PHE A 562 16.30 12.92 -24.63
C PHE A 562 16.70 11.80 -25.60
N LEU A 563 15.86 10.78 -25.78
CA LEU A 563 16.12 9.65 -26.67
C LEU A 563 16.34 10.09 -28.13
N THR A 564 15.46 10.95 -28.68
CA THR A 564 15.63 11.48 -30.04
C THR A 564 16.89 12.33 -30.20
N THR A 565 17.30 13.10 -29.19
CA THR A 565 18.57 13.85 -29.20
C THR A 565 19.78 12.90 -29.24
N ILE A 566 19.74 11.81 -28.46
CA ILE A 566 20.81 10.81 -28.39
C ILE A 566 20.92 10.05 -29.71
N LEU A 567 19.81 9.62 -30.30
CA LEU A 567 19.77 8.92 -31.58
C LEU A 567 20.35 9.78 -32.72
N ILE A 568 19.97 11.06 -32.78
CA ILE A 568 20.54 12.03 -33.74
C ILE A 568 22.06 12.20 -33.48
N GLY A 569 22.48 12.32 -32.22
CA GLY A 569 23.89 12.42 -31.83
C GLY A 569 24.72 11.23 -32.31
N THR A 570 24.31 10.00 -31.96
CA THR A 570 24.94 8.75 -32.37
C THR A 570 25.07 8.66 -33.89
N THR A 571 23.98 8.95 -34.62
CA THR A 571 23.92 8.87 -36.08
C THR A 571 24.91 9.85 -36.73
N VAL A 572 24.89 11.13 -36.33
CA VAL A 572 25.77 12.17 -36.89
C VAL A 572 27.25 11.85 -36.61
N VAL A 573 27.57 11.39 -35.41
CA VAL A 573 28.95 11.08 -35.00
C VAL A 573 29.48 9.84 -35.71
N ASN A 574 28.69 8.78 -35.85
CA ASN A 574 29.09 7.56 -36.57
C ASN A 574 29.31 7.83 -38.07
N ILE A 575 28.46 8.64 -38.70
CA ILE A 575 28.64 9.07 -40.10
C ILE A 575 29.91 9.92 -40.24
N ALA A 576 30.12 10.92 -39.37
CA ALA A 576 31.30 11.79 -39.42
C ALA A 576 32.61 11.02 -39.22
N ALA A 577 32.64 10.08 -38.27
CA ALA A 577 33.79 9.23 -38.01
C ALA A 577 34.10 8.29 -39.20
N THR A 578 33.06 7.67 -39.77
CA THR A 578 33.20 6.78 -40.93
C THR A 578 33.66 7.52 -42.18
N ALA A 579 33.15 8.73 -42.42
CA ALA A 579 33.59 9.59 -43.53
C ALA A 579 35.08 9.97 -43.40
N LEU A 580 35.51 10.41 -42.21
CA LEU A 580 36.90 10.76 -41.91
C LEU A 580 37.85 9.55 -42.10
N VAL A 581 37.47 8.37 -41.60
CA VAL A 581 38.26 7.14 -41.80
C VAL A 581 38.31 6.73 -43.27
N THR A 582 37.24 6.92 -44.02
CA THR A 582 37.18 6.63 -45.47
C THR A 582 38.06 7.59 -46.27
N GLU A 583 38.04 8.89 -45.97
CA GLU A 583 38.93 9.89 -46.57
C GLU A 583 40.41 9.55 -46.30
N ALA A 584 40.76 9.31 -45.04
CA ALA A 584 42.11 8.94 -44.63
C ALA A 584 42.60 7.66 -45.32
N ALA A 585 41.76 6.63 -45.41
CA ALA A 585 42.12 5.38 -46.09
C ALA A 585 42.28 5.56 -47.60
N THR A 586 41.41 6.35 -48.24
CA THR A 586 41.50 6.68 -49.67
C THR A 586 42.82 7.42 -49.98
N ALA A 587 43.22 8.36 -49.12
CA ALA A 587 44.48 9.09 -49.25
C ALA A 587 45.74 8.21 -49.08
N ILE A 588 45.64 7.06 -48.41
CA ILE A 588 46.78 6.16 -48.14
C ILE A 588 46.85 5.00 -49.13
N PHE A 589 45.70 4.40 -49.49
CA PHE A 589 45.60 3.14 -50.25
C PHE A 589 44.84 3.27 -51.59
N GLY A 590 44.27 4.43 -51.91
CA GLY A 590 43.40 4.61 -53.07
C GLY A 590 42.02 3.98 -52.88
N GLU A 591 41.31 3.72 -53.98
CA GLU A 591 39.94 3.17 -53.96
C GLU A 591 39.85 1.82 -53.23
N ALA A 592 40.89 0.98 -53.33
CA ALA A 592 40.99 -0.28 -52.60
C ALA A 592 41.08 -0.11 -51.07
N GLY A 593 41.37 1.09 -50.57
CA GLY A 593 41.33 1.43 -49.15
C GLY A 593 39.91 1.55 -48.58
N VAL A 594 38.93 1.90 -49.41
CA VAL A 594 37.56 2.22 -48.97
C VAL A 594 36.89 1.01 -48.31
N SER A 595 36.91 -0.15 -48.97
CA SER A 595 36.24 -1.37 -48.45
C SER A 595 36.88 -1.88 -47.14
N ALA A 596 38.22 -1.85 -47.07
CA ALA A 596 38.95 -2.20 -45.85
C ALA A 596 38.67 -1.22 -44.69
N ALA A 597 38.53 0.08 -45.00
CA ALA A 597 38.19 1.12 -44.05
C ALA A 597 36.78 0.96 -43.49
N THR A 598 35.78 0.71 -44.35
CA THR A 598 34.40 0.45 -43.93
C THR A 598 34.34 -0.75 -42.99
N GLY A 599 34.90 -1.91 -43.39
CA GLY A 599 34.86 -3.12 -42.56
C GLY A 599 35.55 -2.96 -41.20
N LEU A 600 36.73 -2.34 -41.18
CA LEU A 600 37.45 -2.06 -39.92
C LEU A 600 36.68 -1.06 -39.03
N MET A 601 36.07 -0.03 -39.63
CA MET A 601 35.31 0.97 -38.89
C MET A 601 34.01 0.40 -38.29
N THR A 602 33.28 -0.45 -39.03
CA THR A 602 32.08 -1.14 -38.51
C THR A 602 32.43 -1.99 -37.27
N VAL A 603 33.51 -2.77 -37.33
CA VAL A 603 33.98 -3.56 -36.17
C VAL A 603 34.41 -2.64 -35.00
N ALA A 604 35.08 -1.52 -35.28
CA ALA A 604 35.49 -0.57 -34.26
C ALA A 604 34.29 0.12 -33.56
N ILE A 605 33.25 0.51 -34.31
CA ILE A 605 32.00 1.06 -33.78
C ILE A 605 31.30 0.01 -32.90
N LEU A 606 31.04 -1.18 -33.46
CA LEU A 606 30.33 -2.24 -32.74
C LEU A 606 31.01 -2.62 -31.43
N LEU A 607 32.33 -2.81 -31.41
CA LEU A 607 33.05 -3.20 -30.19
C LEU A 607 33.27 -2.04 -29.21
N LEU A 608 33.77 -0.89 -29.68
CA LEU A 608 34.28 0.17 -28.80
C LEU A 608 33.23 1.23 -28.43
N THR A 609 32.27 1.50 -29.32
CA THR A 609 31.26 2.56 -29.10
C THR A 609 29.89 2.02 -28.76
N GLU A 610 29.54 0.81 -29.22
CA GLU A 610 28.24 0.21 -28.98
C GLU A 610 28.25 -0.86 -27.86
N ILE A 611 28.81 -2.04 -28.10
CA ILE A 611 28.71 -3.19 -27.19
C ILE A 611 29.34 -2.88 -25.82
N THR A 612 30.59 -2.40 -25.79
CA THR A 612 31.29 -2.13 -24.51
C THR A 612 30.60 -1.03 -23.69
N PRO A 613 30.21 0.14 -24.25
CA PRO A 613 29.55 1.19 -23.48
C PRO A 613 28.11 0.82 -23.05
N LYS A 614 27.34 0.10 -23.89
CA LYS A 614 26.00 -0.37 -23.51
C LYS A 614 26.06 -1.38 -22.37
N SER A 615 26.98 -2.35 -22.41
CA SER A 615 27.20 -3.31 -21.32
C SER A 615 27.53 -2.63 -19.98
N VAL A 616 28.40 -1.61 -19.99
CA VAL A 616 28.71 -0.81 -18.78
C VAL A 616 27.49 -0.01 -18.29
N ALA A 617 26.63 0.45 -19.20
CA ALA A 617 25.42 1.20 -18.85
C ALA A 617 24.36 0.34 -18.16
N VAL A 618 24.12 -0.91 -18.62
CA VAL A 618 23.12 -1.82 -18.01
C VAL A 618 23.42 -2.04 -16.52
N HIS A 619 24.65 -2.41 -16.17
CA HIS A 619 25.03 -2.74 -14.79
C HIS A 619 25.05 -1.54 -13.81
N ASN A 620 24.94 -0.29 -14.30
CA ASN A 620 24.94 0.89 -13.43
C ASN A 620 24.11 2.06 -14.01
N ALA A 621 22.93 1.75 -14.55
CA ALA A 621 22.10 2.71 -15.28
C ALA A 621 21.82 3.99 -14.48
N GLN A 622 21.60 3.89 -13.16
CA GLN A 622 21.28 5.04 -12.30
C GLN A 622 22.44 6.05 -12.18
N GLU A 623 23.67 5.64 -11.86
CA GLU A 623 24.78 6.60 -11.73
C GLU A 623 25.23 7.12 -13.10
N VAL A 624 25.17 6.28 -14.14
CA VAL A 624 25.45 6.70 -15.52
C VAL A 624 24.45 7.76 -15.96
N ALA A 625 23.14 7.53 -15.81
CA ALA A 625 22.11 8.52 -16.16
C ALA A 625 22.28 9.84 -15.40
N ARG A 626 22.63 9.79 -14.09
CA ARG A 626 22.89 11.00 -13.29
C ARG A 626 24.01 11.87 -13.87
N ILE A 627 25.04 11.27 -14.45
CA ILE A 627 26.16 11.97 -15.10
C ILE A 627 25.75 12.46 -16.50
N VAL A 628 25.09 11.61 -17.27
CA VAL A 628 24.93 11.75 -18.73
C VAL A 628 23.73 12.61 -19.14
N VAL A 629 22.63 12.60 -18.40
CA VAL A 629 21.40 13.36 -18.73
C VAL A 629 21.65 14.87 -18.75
N ARG A 630 22.56 15.42 -17.92
CA ARG A 630 22.83 16.87 -17.89
C ARG A 630 23.49 17.40 -19.18
N PRO A 631 24.59 16.81 -19.69
CA PRO A 631 25.12 17.15 -21.01
C PRO A 631 24.11 16.95 -22.15
N VAL A 632 23.33 15.85 -22.12
CA VAL A 632 22.30 15.60 -23.14
C VAL A 632 21.17 16.64 -23.08
N ALA A 633 20.79 17.14 -21.91
CA ALA A 633 19.80 18.22 -21.78
C ALA A 633 20.26 19.55 -22.40
N TRP A 634 21.56 19.84 -22.31
CA TRP A 634 22.14 21.00 -22.98
C TRP A 634 22.17 20.81 -24.49
N LEU A 635 22.56 19.61 -24.96
CA LEU A 635 22.53 19.28 -26.39
C LEU A 635 21.11 19.29 -26.97
N SER A 636 20.10 18.80 -26.23
CA SER A 636 18.69 18.76 -26.65
C SER A 636 18.05 20.15 -26.68
N LEU A 637 18.70 21.18 -26.11
CA LEU A 637 18.35 22.58 -26.30
C LEU A 637 18.92 23.13 -27.61
N VAL A 638 20.17 22.77 -27.95
CA VAL A 638 20.82 23.17 -29.21
C VAL A 638 20.19 22.47 -30.42
N LEU A 639 19.87 21.19 -30.32
CA LEU A 639 19.23 20.39 -31.38
C LEU A 639 17.69 20.48 -31.40
N TYR A 640 17.09 21.23 -30.47
CA TYR A 640 15.63 21.43 -30.38
C TYR A 640 14.93 21.79 -31.71
N PRO A 641 15.41 22.74 -32.55
CA PRO A 641 14.76 23.04 -33.82
C PRO A 641 14.82 21.88 -34.83
N VAL A 642 15.85 21.04 -34.78
CA VAL A 642 15.97 19.84 -35.63
C VAL A 642 14.99 18.77 -35.16
N GLY A 643 14.96 18.48 -33.85
CA GLY A 643 14.00 17.54 -33.26
C GLY A 643 12.55 17.94 -33.57
N ARG A 644 12.21 19.23 -33.45
CA ARG A 644 10.88 19.79 -33.80
C ARG A 644 10.46 19.58 -35.26
N VAL A 645 11.40 19.38 -36.18
CA VAL A 645 11.12 19.01 -37.58
C VAL A 645 10.94 17.51 -37.71
N VAL A 646 11.81 16.70 -37.09
CA VAL A 646 11.68 15.22 -37.08
C VAL A 646 10.35 14.77 -36.48
N THR A 647 9.93 15.32 -35.33
CA THR A 647 8.64 15.02 -34.71
C THR A 647 7.46 15.40 -35.61
N TYR A 648 7.56 16.49 -36.38
CA TYR A 648 6.52 16.90 -37.32
C TYR A 648 6.37 15.90 -38.48
N PHE A 649 7.48 15.41 -39.04
CA PHE A 649 7.45 14.33 -40.03
C PHE A 649 6.90 13.02 -39.43
N SER A 650 7.32 12.66 -38.21
CA SER A 650 6.85 11.45 -37.51
C SER A 650 5.34 11.48 -37.27
N MET A 651 4.80 12.60 -36.80
CA MET A 651 3.35 12.82 -36.66
C MET A 651 2.62 12.82 -38.01
N GLY A 652 3.27 13.28 -39.09
CA GLY A 652 2.76 13.15 -40.45
C GLY A 652 2.59 11.69 -40.87
N ILE A 653 3.62 10.87 -40.65
CA ILE A 653 3.63 9.44 -40.96
C ILE A 653 2.58 8.68 -40.14
N LEU A 654 2.52 8.89 -38.82
CA LEU A 654 1.50 8.28 -37.95
C LEU A 654 0.07 8.63 -38.39
N LYS A 655 -0.15 9.87 -38.84
CA LYS A 655 -1.45 10.33 -39.37
C LYS A 655 -1.80 9.70 -40.73
N ILE A 656 -0.80 9.38 -41.56
CA ILE A 656 -0.98 8.62 -42.82
C ILE A 656 -1.32 7.16 -42.52
N LEU A 657 -0.72 6.57 -41.48
CA LEU A 657 -1.01 5.21 -40.99
C LEU A 657 -2.33 5.10 -40.22
N GLY A 658 -3.12 6.17 -40.11
CA GLY A 658 -4.41 6.17 -39.40
C GLY A 658 -4.33 6.09 -37.87
N LEU A 659 -3.12 5.95 -37.30
CA LEU A 659 -2.87 5.82 -35.87
C LEU A 659 -3.18 7.14 -35.16
N LYS A 660 -4.36 7.21 -34.55
CA LYS A 660 -4.73 8.28 -33.62
C LYS A 660 -3.90 8.13 -32.35
N GLY A 661 -2.94 9.04 -32.15
CA GLY A 661 -2.25 9.19 -30.88
C GLY A 661 -3.23 9.57 -29.77
N ARG A 662 -3.80 8.57 -29.11
CA ARG A 662 -4.47 8.72 -27.82
C ARG A 662 -3.41 9.02 -26.76
N SER A 663 -3.74 9.90 -25.83
CA SER A 663 -3.12 9.84 -24.52
C SER A 663 -3.79 8.69 -23.79
N GLU A 664 -3.06 7.58 -23.67
CA GLU A 664 -3.42 6.48 -22.79
C GLU A 664 -3.45 6.95 -21.31
N PRO A 665 -4.16 6.24 -20.42
CA PRO A 665 -4.03 6.49 -18.99
C PRO A 665 -2.55 6.35 -18.57
N TYR A 666 -2.12 7.16 -17.61
CA TYR A 666 -0.69 7.28 -17.22
C TYR A 666 -0.09 6.05 -16.51
N VAL A 667 -0.92 5.03 -16.26
CA VAL A 667 -0.66 3.64 -15.85
C VAL A 667 -1.89 2.83 -16.33
N THR A 668 -1.72 1.65 -16.96
CA THR A 668 -2.83 0.69 -17.20
C THR A 668 -2.96 -0.31 -16.05
N GLU A 669 -3.99 -1.15 -16.04
CA GLU A 669 -4.12 -2.23 -15.04
C GLU A 669 -2.96 -3.25 -15.19
N ASP A 670 -2.58 -3.57 -16.43
CA ASP A 670 -1.42 -4.41 -16.76
C ASP A 670 -0.09 -3.77 -16.35
N GLU A 671 0.07 -2.44 -16.53
CA GLU A 671 1.26 -1.73 -16.04
C GLU A 671 1.31 -1.70 -14.50
N LEU A 672 0.15 -1.70 -13.83
CA LEU A 672 0.08 -1.79 -12.36
C LEU A 672 0.44 -3.20 -11.86
N LYS A 673 -0.10 -4.26 -12.47
CA LYS A 673 0.30 -5.66 -12.21
C LYS A 673 1.81 -5.87 -12.46
N LEU A 674 2.34 -5.38 -13.58
CA LEU A 674 3.78 -5.41 -13.88
C LEU A 674 4.61 -4.62 -12.86
N MET A 675 4.09 -3.53 -12.29
CA MET A 675 4.74 -2.78 -11.22
C MET A 675 4.73 -3.52 -9.87
N LEU A 676 3.71 -4.34 -9.59
CA LEU A 676 3.65 -5.19 -8.40
C LEU A 676 4.66 -6.35 -8.50
N ARG A 677 4.66 -7.09 -9.60
CA ARG A 677 5.65 -8.16 -9.88
C ARG A 677 7.07 -7.61 -9.90
N GLY A 678 7.26 -6.38 -10.40
CA GLY A 678 8.54 -5.66 -10.32
C GLY A 678 8.96 -5.19 -8.91
N ALA A 679 8.05 -5.21 -7.92
CA ALA A 679 8.31 -4.90 -6.53
C ALA A 679 8.57 -6.16 -5.69
N GLU A 680 7.77 -7.21 -5.90
CA GLU A 680 7.95 -8.59 -5.38
C GLU A 680 9.34 -9.14 -5.76
N LEU A 681 9.69 -9.15 -7.06
CA LEU A 681 11.03 -9.52 -7.55
C LEU A 681 12.17 -8.62 -7.02
N SER A 682 11.86 -7.48 -6.40
CA SER A 682 12.84 -6.58 -5.77
C SER A 682 12.98 -6.78 -4.25
N GLY A 683 12.18 -7.67 -3.65
CA GLY A 683 12.11 -7.89 -2.21
C GLY A 683 11.54 -6.68 -1.45
N ALA A 684 10.56 -5.99 -2.04
CA ALA A 684 9.92 -4.79 -1.48
C ALA A 684 8.47 -5.01 -1.02
N ILE A 685 7.87 -6.12 -1.43
CA ILE A 685 6.52 -6.64 -1.13
C ILE A 685 6.69 -8.17 -1.03
N GLU A 686 5.97 -8.84 -0.12
CA GLU A 686 5.97 -10.31 0.01
C GLU A 686 4.99 -10.95 -1.02
N GLU A 687 5.12 -12.25 -1.33
CA GLU A 687 4.34 -12.91 -2.40
C GLU A 687 2.83 -12.83 -2.10
N GLU A 688 2.47 -13.15 -0.86
CA GLU A 688 1.10 -13.08 -0.33
C GLU A 688 0.56 -11.63 -0.23
N GLU A 689 1.44 -10.62 -0.16
CA GLU A 689 1.05 -9.20 -0.23
C GLU A 689 0.77 -8.76 -1.68
N GLN A 690 1.41 -9.38 -2.68
CA GLN A 690 1.13 -9.12 -4.09
C GLN A 690 -0.23 -9.68 -4.49
N ASP A 691 -0.50 -10.95 -4.15
CA ASP A 691 -1.72 -11.64 -4.55
C ASP A 691 -2.97 -10.92 -4.00
N MET A 692 -2.93 -10.52 -2.72
CA MET A 692 -3.98 -9.71 -2.10
C MET A 692 -4.23 -8.36 -2.82
N ILE A 693 -3.21 -7.78 -3.46
CA ILE A 693 -3.37 -6.53 -4.23
C ILE A 693 -3.87 -6.83 -5.64
N GLU A 694 -3.42 -7.91 -6.28
CA GLU A 694 -3.88 -8.33 -7.62
C GLU A 694 -5.38 -8.70 -7.58
N ASN A 695 -5.79 -9.50 -6.59
CA ASN A 695 -7.19 -9.85 -6.28
C ASN A 695 -8.10 -8.62 -6.08
N VAL A 696 -7.59 -7.57 -5.43
CA VAL A 696 -8.34 -6.30 -5.19
C VAL A 696 -8.57 -5.50 -6.48
N LEU A 697 -7.84 -5.77 -7.56
CA LEU A 697 -8.13 -5.22 -8.89
C LEU A 697 -9.23 -6.04 -9.59
N GLU A 698 -9.13 -7.37 -9.50
CA GLU A 698 -9.99 -8.32 -10.22
C GLU A 698 -11.42 -8.43 -9.68
N ILE A 699 -11.61 -8.36 -8.36
CA ILE A 699 -12.93 -8.38 -7.67
C ILE A 699 -13.93 -7.28 -8.14
N LYS A 700 -13.44 -6.31 -8.90
CA LYS A 700 -14.24 -5.30 -9.62
C LYS A 700 -15.10 -5.94 -10.73
N ASP A 701 -14.55 -6.93 -11.42
CA ASP A 701 -15.09 -7.55 -12.63
C ASP A 701 -15.53 -9.02 -12.41
N THR A 702 -15.13 -9.66 -11.31
CA THR A 702 -15.75 -10.91 -10.79
C THR A 702 -17.24 -10.71 -10.51
N HIS A 703 -18.07 -11.70 -10.81
CA HIS A 703 -19.53 -11.71 -10.62
C HIS A 703 -19.96 -12.60 -9.45
N VAL A 704 -21.12 -12.30 -8.87
CA VAL A 704 -21.72 -13.05 -7.76
C VAL A 704 -21.97 -14.52 -8.13
N ARG A 705 -22.21 -14.84 -9.41
CA ARG A 705 -22.36 -16.21 -9.91
C ARG A 705 -21.10 -17.08 -9.73
N GLU A 706 -19.91 -16.48 -9.68
CA GLU A 706 -18.63 -17.18 -9.59
C GLU A 706 -18.32 -17.55 -8.12
N VAL A 707 -18.72 -16.71 -7.17
CA VAL A 707 -18.36 -16.81 -5.74
C VAL A 707 -19.48 -17.35 -4.84
N MET A 708 -20.68 -17.57 -5.37
CA MET A 708 -21.84 -18.01 -4.58
C MET A 708 -21.79 -19.51 -4.23
N THR A 709 -22.31 -19.87 -3.05
CA THR A 709 -22.69 -21.26 -2.74
C THR A 709 -23.88 -21.68 -3.61
N PRO A 710 -23.76 -22.69 -4.50
CA PRO A 710 -24.87 -23.11 -5.37
C PRO A 710 -26.01 -23.78 -4.59
N LEU A 711 -27.27 -23.57 -5.00
CA LEU A 711 -28.47 -24.03 -4.28
C LEU A 711 -28.51 -25.55 -4.01
N VAL A 712 -27.75 -26.37 -4.76
CA VAL A 712 -27.65 -27.82 -4.52
C VAL A 712 -26.78 -28.20 -3.33
N ASP A 713 -25.87 -27.32 -2.92
CA ASP A 713 -24.96 -27.47 -1.78
C ASP A 713 -25.44 -26.63 -0.56
N VAL A 714 -26.50 -25.83 -0.72
CA VAL A 714 -27.09 -24.98 0.33
C VAL A 714 -27.82 -25.78 1.41
N VAL A 715 -27.45 -25.54 2.67
CA VAL A 715 -28.09 -26.11 3.87
C VAL A 715 -29.14 -25.14 4.41
N ALA A 716 -30.42 -25.46 4.16
CA ALA A 716 -31.58 -24.63 4.51
C ALA A 716 -32.67 -25.42 5.26
N ILE A 717 -33.57 -24.73 5.96
CA ILE A 717 -34.64 -25.33 6.78
C ILE A 717 -36.06 -24.95 6.30
N ASP A 718 -36.99 -25.89 6.42
CA ASP A 718 -38.41 -25.65 6.12
C ASP A 718 -39.02 -24.71 7.17
N GLY A 719 -39.64 -23.64 6.69
CA GLY A 719 -40.27 -22.60 7.50
C GLY A 719 -41.37 -23.09 8.43
N SER A 720 -42.02 -24.22 8.11
CA SER A 720 -43.07 -24.83 8.93
C SER A 720 -42.56 -25.70 10.07
N GLY A 721 -41.24 -25.92 10.17
CA GLY A 721 -40.62 -26.60 11.32
C GLY A 721 -40.76 -25.81 12.63
N SER A 722 -40.57 -26.49 13.76
CA SER A 722 -40.58 -25.86 15.09
C SER A 722 -39.22 -25.24 15.45
N LEU A 723 -39.18 -24.41 16.50
CA LEU A 723 -37.91 -23.92 17.05
C LEU A 723 -37.06 -25.05 17.67
N VAL A 724 -37.66 -26.20 18.01
CA VAL A 724 -36.94 -27.41 18.45
C VAL A 724 -36.22 -28.08 17.27
N ASP A 725 -36.87 -28.12 16.10
CA ASP A 725 -36.24 -28.63 14.87
C ASP A 725 -35.08 -27.72 14.44
N PHE A 726 -35.26 -26.39 14.54
CA PHE A 726 -34.19 -25.41 14.30
C PHE A 726 -33.01 -25.57 15.26
N HIS A 727 -33.27 -25.78 16.56
CA HIS A 727 -32.22 -26.09 17.53
C HIS A 727 -31.41 -27.32 17.13
N ASN A 728 -32.09 -28.42 16.75
CA ASN A 728 -31.42 -29.66 16.36
C ASN A 728 -30.65 -29.51 15.04
N PHE A 729 -31.19 -28.72 14.10
CA PHE A 729 -30.52 -28.36 12.84
C PHE A 729 -29.24 -27.55 13.10
N TRP A 730 -29.29 -26.57 14.01
CA TRP A 730 -28.12 -25.78 14.42
C TRP A 730 -27.08 -26.62 15.17
N VAL A 731 -27.50 -27.51 16.08
CA VAL A 731 -26.57 -28.44 16.76
C VAL A 731 -25.88 -29.39 15.77
N THR A 732 -26.50 -29.66 14.61
CA THR A 732 -25.94 -30.55 13.58
C THR A 732 -24.98 -29.84 12.61
N HIS A 733 -25.31 -28.62 12.16
CA HIS A 733 -24.58 -27.90 11.11
C HIS A 733 -23.84 -26.63 11.57
N GLN A 734 -24.09 -26.18 12.80
CA GLN A 734 -23.43 -25.06 13.51
C GLN A 734 -23.52 -23.66 12.87
N TYR A 735 -24.01 -23.53 11.63
CA TYR A 735 -24.18 -22.25 10.92
C TYR A 735 -24.93 -21.18 11.73
N SER A 736 -24.31 -20.00 11.86
CA SER A 736 -24.89 -18.85 12.59
C SER A 736 -26.12 -18.23 11.90
N ARG A 737 -26.27 -18.41 10.58
CA ARG A 737 -27.34 -17.85 9.75
C ARG A 737 -27.84 -18.97 8.83
N VAL A 738 -29.14 -19.25 8.86
CA VAL A 738 -29.76 -20.35 8.12
C VAL A 738 -30.87 -19.83 7.21
N PRO A 739 -30.84 -20.13 5.90
CA PRO A 739 -31.92 -19.81 4.97
C PRO A 739 -33.20 -20.57 5.34
N VAL A 740 -34.34 -19.88 5.29
CA VAL A 740 -35.65 -20.44 5.61
C VAL A 740 -36.50 -20.43 4.35
N PHE A 741 -37.01 -21.61 3.96
CA PHE A 741 -37.77 -21.80 2.72
C PHE A 741 -39.22 -22.18 2.99
N GLU A 742 -40.12 -21.91 2.03
CA GLU A 742 -41.52 -22.35 2.11
C GLU A 742 -41.87 -23.23 0.89
N GLN A 743 -42.39 -24.44 1.14
CA GLN A 743 -42.77 -25.47 0.15
C GLN A 743 -41.63 -26.10 -0.67
N ARG A 744 -40.64 -25.32 -1.10
CA ARG A 744 -39.47 -25.77 -1.88
C ARG A 744 -38.23 -24.95 -1.52
N ILE A 745 -37.05 -25.56 -1.62
CA ILE A 745 -35.76 -24.94 -1.27
C ILE A 745 -35.40 -23.73 -2.16
N ASP A 746 -35.94 -23.63 -3.38
CA ASP A 746 -35.74 -22.46 -4.27
C ASP A 746 -36.61 -21.24 -3.90
N ASN A 747 -37.52 -21.39 -2.94
CA ASN A 747 -38.37 -20.33 -2.41
C ASN A 747 -37.90 -19.89 -1.01
N ILE A 748 -36.72 -19.29 -0.93
CA ILE A 748 -36.18 -18.69 0.29
C ILE A 748 -37.00 -17.44 0.66
N VAL A 749 -37.62 -17.43 1.83
CA VAL A 749 -38.48 -16.34 2.30
C VAL A 749 -37.81 -15.42 3.31
N GLY A 750 -36.78 -15.90 4.01
CA GLY A 750 -36.07 -15.19 5.06
C GLY A 750 -34.84 -15.93 5.55
N ILE A 751 -34.19 -15.38 6.58
CA ILE A 751 -32.98 -15.96 7.19
C ILE A 751 -33.18 -15.99 8.71
N ALA A 752 -33.08 -17.17 9.33
CA ALA A 752 -33.10 -17.32 10.77
C ALA A 752 -31.67 -17.26 11.32
N TYR A 753 -31.42 -16.50 12.39
CA TYR A 753 -30.10 -16.49 13.04
C TYR A 753 -30.12 -17.38 14.28
N ALA A 754 -29.02 -18.09 14.53
CA ALA A 754 -28.88 -18.97 15.69
C ALA A 754 -28.98 -18.22 17.03
N THR A 755 -28.62 -16.92 17.04
CA THR A 755 -28.75 -16.02 18.20
C THR A 755 -30.18 -15.79 18.63
N ASP A 756 -31.12 -15.70 17.68
CA ASP A 756 -32.47 -15.19 17.91
C ASP A 756 -33.31 -16.21 18.69
N LEU A 757 -32.96 -17.51 18.54
CA LEU A 757 -33.49 -18.62 19.31
C LEU A 757 -33.40 -18.39 20.83
N LEU A 758 -32.37 -17.67 21.30
CA LEU A 758 -32.16 -17.36 22.72
C LEU A 758 -33.30 -16.53 23.33
N ASP A 759 -33.99 -15.69 22.54
CA ASP A 759 -35.14 -14.92 23.02
C ASP A 759 -36.39 -15.80 23.25
N TYR A 760 -36.40 -17.03 22.76
CA TYR A 760 -37.48 -17.99 22.92
C TYR A 760 -37.18 -19.05 24.00
N VAL A 761 -35.91 -19.29 24.36
CA VAL A 761 -35.51 -20.20 25.45
C VAL A 761 -36.21 -19.91 26.80
N PRO A 762 -36.42 -18.65 27.24
CA PRO A 762 -37.17 -18.35 28.47
C PRO A 762 -38.66 -18.74 28.40
N LYS A 763 -39.19 -19.01 27.20
CA LYS A 763 -40.60 -19.28 26.89
C LYS A 763 -40.81 -20.77 26.59
N GLY A 764 -40.22 -21.67 27.38
CA GLY A 764 -40.05 -23.09 27.05
C GLY A 764 -41.29 -23.85 26.54
N GLU A 765 -42.50 -23.51 27.01
CA GLU A 765 -43.76 -24.12 26.54
C GLU A 765 -44.20 -23.67 25.12
N LEU A 766 -43.56 -22.64 24.54
CA LEU A 766 -43.88 -22.11 23.21
C LEU A 766 -42.92 -22.59 22.12
N LEU A 767 -41.82 -23.27 22.45
CA LEU A 767 -40.81 -23.72 21.47
C LEU A 767 -41.36 -24.76 20.47
N GLU A 768 -42.37 -25.53 20.88
CA GLU A 768 -43.07 -26.50 20.03
C GLU A 768 -44.21 -25.87 19.20
N SER A 769 -44.60 -24.61 19.48
CA SER A 769 -45.77 -23.96 18.86
C SER A 769 -45.45 -22.77 17.94
N ILE A 770 -44.22 -22.28 17.99
CA ILE A 770 -43.71 -21.19 17.13
C ILE A 770 -42.93 -21.80 15.97
N THR A 771 -43.17 -21.32 14.75
CA THR A 771 -42.49 -21.83 13.55
C THR A 771 -41.18 -21.10 13.30
N VAL A 772 -40.25 -21.72 12.56
CA VAL A 772 -39.00 -21.05 12.15
C VAL A 772 -39.31 -19.79 11.31
N VAL A 773 -40.39 -19.80 10.53
CA VAL A 773 -40.87 -18.65 9.76
C VAL A 773 -41.26 -17.44 10.61
N ASP A 774 -41.72 -17.65 11.85
CA ASP A 774 -42.10 -16.56 12.78
C ASP A 774 -40.87 -15.90 13.44
N MET A 775 -39.72 -16.58 13.45
CA MET A 775 -38.44 -16.07 13.96
C MET A 775 -37.55 -15.52 12.83
N ALA A 776 -37.71 -16.00 11.60
CA ALA A 776 -36.88 -15.61 10.46
C ALA A 776 -36.96 -14.11 10.13
N HIS A 777 -35.81 -13.48 9.90
CA HIS A 777 -35.73 -12.15 9.33
C HIS A 777 -36.26 -12.18 7.89
N LYS A 778 -37.42 -11.54 7.66
CA LYS A 778 -38.11 -11.45 6.36
C LYS A 778 -38.26 -10.00 5.89
N PRO A 779 -38.21 -9.73 4.56
CA PRO A 779 -37.78 -10.65 3.51
C PRO A 779 -36.27 -10.90 3.57
N ALA A 780 -35.80 -11.99 2.97
CA ALA A 780 -34.38 -12.13 2.64
C ALA A 780 -33.90 -10.98 1.73
N TYR A 781 -32.60 -10.68 1.74
CA TYR A 781 -32.01 -9.76 0.77
C TYR A 781 -31.65 -10.51 -0.51
N PHE A 782 -32.10 -10.03 -1.66
CA PHE A 782 -31.90 -10.67 -2.96
C PHE A 782 -30.97 -9.85 -3.87
N VAL A 783 -30.11 -10.53 -4.62
CA VAL A 783 -29.20 -9.96 -5.62
C VAL A 783 -29.21 -10.78 -6.91
N PRO A 784 -29.00 -10.18 -8.09
CA PRO A 784 -28.82 -10.93 -9.32
C PRO A 784 -27.42 -11.54 -9.39
N ASP A 785 -27.33 -12.71 -10.01
CA ASP A 785 -26.11 -13.47 -10.29
C ASP A 785 -25.02 -12.70 -11.07
N SER A 786 -25.47 -11.87 -12.00
CA SER A 786 -24.71 -10.98 -12.88
C SER A 786 -24.31 -9.65 -12.24
N MET A 787 -24.48 -9.52 -10.91
CA MET A 787 -23.92 -8.42 -10.13
C MET A 787 -22.42 -8.63 -9.92
N SER A 788 -21.59 -7.59 -10.01
CA SER A 788 -20.16 -7.70 -9.67
C SER A 788 -19.94 -7.78 -8.14
N VAL A 789 -18.98 -8.57 -7.69
CA VAL A 789 -18.66 -8.80 -6.26
C VAL A 789 -18.35 -7.49 -5.52
N TRP A 790 -17.60 -6.57 -6.12
CA TRP A 790 -17.36 -5.23 -5.56
C TRP A 790 -18.64 -4.43 -5.23
N ASN A 791 -19.71 -4.58 -6.05
CA ASN A 791 -20.99 -3.93 -5.79
C ASN A 791 -21.79 -4.66 -4.71
N LEU A 792 -21.66 -5.98 -4.59
CA LEU A 792 -22.25 -6.76 -3.50
C LEU A 792 -21.64 -6.35 -2.14
N LEU A 793 -20.31 -6.26 -2.04
CA LEU A 793 -19.60 -5.75 -0.86
C LEU A 793 -20.12 -4.37 -0.42
N ARG A 794 -20.38 -3.49 -1.40
CA ARG A 794 -20.95 -2.17 -1.17
C ARG A 794 -22.38 -2.24 -0.60
N GLU A 795 -23.24 -3.10 -1.16
CA GLU A 795 -24.61 -3.25 -0.66
C GLU A 795 -24.66 -3.89 0.73
N PHE A 796 -23.84 -4.91 1.02
CA PHE A 796 -23.68 -5.46 2.37
C PHE A 796 -23.30 -4.36 3.39
N ARG A 797 -22.31 -3.53 3.06
CA ARG A 797 -21.88 -2.40 3.91
C ARG A 797 -22.94 -1.32 4.11
N ILE A 798 -23.79 -1.06 3.11
CA ILE A 798 -24.88 -0.07 3.19
C ILE A 798 -26.06 -0.63 4.01
N ARG A 799 -26.45 -1.88 3.74
CA ARG A 799 -27.64 -2.53 4.33
C ARG A 799 -27.38 -3.15 5.71
N LYS A 800 -26.11 -3.40 6.06
CA LYS A 800 -25.67 -4.12 7.27
C LYS A 800 -26.23 -5.54 7.36
N VAL A 801 -26.21 -6.24 6.23
CA VAL A 801 -26.54 -7.67 6.12
C VAL A 801 -25.30 -8.42 5.65
N HIS A 802 -25.19 -9.69 6.07
CA HIS A 802 -23.99 -10.53 5.86
C HIS A 802 -24.28 -11.76 5.00
N MET A 803 -25.47 -11.82 4.37
CA MET A 803 -25.91 -12.92 3.52
C MET A 803 -26.97 -12.38 2.57
N ALA A 804 -26.93 -12.82 1.31
CA ALA A 804 -27.90 -12.53 0.26
C ALA A 804 -28.26 -13.81 -0.50
N VAL A 805 -29.49 -13.83 -1.05
CA VAL A 805 -30.01 -14.89 -1.91
C VAL A 805 -29.77 -14.49 -3.36
N VAL A 806 -29.11 -15.36 -4.13
CA VAL A 806 -28.76 -15.09 -5.52
C VAL A 806 -29.88 -15.57 -6.44
N LEU A 807 -30.36 -14.67 -7.30
CA LEU A 807 -31.42 -14.91 -8.27
C LEU A 807 -30.86 -14.91 -9.70
N ASN A 808 -31.41 -15.77 -10.56
CA ASN A 808 -31.26 -15.66 -12.01
C ASN A 808 -32.20 -14.60 -12.61
N GLU A 809 -32.12 -14.37 -13.91
CA GLU A 809 -32.90 -13.35 -14.64
C GLU A 809 -34.41 -13.66 -14.68
N TYR A 810 -34.79 -14.91 -14.38
CA TYR A 810 -36.17 -15.36 -14.26
C TYR A 810 -36.74 -15.22 -12.83
N GLY A 811 -35.92 -14.75 -11.87
CA GLY A 811 -36.30 -14.54 -10.48
C GLY A 811 -36.35 -15.79 -9.61
N GLY A 812 -35.76 -16.90 -10.08
CA GLY A 812 -35.59 -18.12 -9.28
C GLY A 812 -34.28 -18.10 -8.50
N THR A 813 -34.28 -18.63 -7.27
CA THR A 813 -33.06 -18.80 -6.47
C THR A 813 -32.11 -19.79 -7.14
N ILE A 814 -30.84 -19.42 -7.27
CA ILE A 814 -29.78 -20.30 -7.78
C ILE A 814 -28.64 -20.55 -6.77
N GLY A 815 -28.54 -19.73 -5.72
CA GLY A 815 -27.52 -19.87 -4.68
C GLY A 815 -27.66 -18.86 -3.55
N LEU A 816 -26.65 -18.81 -2.69
CA LEU A 816 -26.47 -17.84 -1.62
C LEU A 816 -25.06 -17.27 -1.69
N VAL A 817 -24.89 -16.05 -1.20
CA VAL A 817 -23.57 -15.42 -1.06
C VAL A 817 -23.52 -14.69 0.28
N THR A 818 -22.40 -14.79 0.98
CA THR A 818 -22.17 -14.22 2.31
C THR A 818 -21.22 -13.03 2.25
N LEU A 819 -21.03 -12.31 3.37
CA LEU A 819 -19.95 -11.32 3.46
C LEU A 819 -18.58 -12.01 3.61
N GLU A 820 -18.58 -13.22 4.16
CA GLU A 820 -17.37 -14.03 4.33
C GLU A 820 -16.79 -14.40 2.94
N ASP A 821 -17.58 -14.97 2.01
CA ASP A 821 -17.19 -15.30 0.61
C ASP A 821 -16.57 -14.08 -0.10
N VAL A 822 -17.19 -12.91 0.06
CA VAL A 822 -16.81 -11.64 -0.59
C VAL A 822 -15.50 -11.04 -0.03
N VAL A 823 -15.00 -11.55 1.09
CA VAL A 823 -13.69 -11.18 1.65
C VAL A 823 -12.65 -12.26 1.39
N GLU A 824 -13.06 -13.53 1.22
CA GLU A 824 -12.22 -14.63 0.75
C GLU A 824 -11.60 -14.30 -0.63
N GLU A 825 -12.40 -13.76 -1.55
CA GLU A 825 -11.97 -13.18 -2.85
C GLU A 825 -10.87 -12.10 -2.75
N ILE A 826 -10.68 -11.48 -1.59
CA ILE A 826 -9.64 -10.46 -1.37
C ILE A 826 -8.41 -11.07 -0.68
N VAL A 827 -8.64 -11.90 0.34
CA VAL A 827 -7.64 -12.32 1.33
C VAL A 827 -7.07 -13.70 1.02
N GLY A 828 -7.70 -14.47 0.13
CA GLY A 828 -7.54 -15.91 0.03
C GLY A 828 -8.38 -16.66 1.08
N GLU A 829 -8.38 -17.98 0.96
CA GLU A 829 -9.11 -18.95 1.80
C GLU A 829 -9.12 -18.62 3.31
N ILE A 830 -10.32 -18.36 3.87
CA ILE A 830 -10.47 -17.94 5.28
C ILE A 830 -10.97 -19.12 6.11
N PHE A 831 -10.20 -19.53 7.12
CA PHE A 831 -10.54 -20.62 8.03
C PHE A 831 -11.18 -20.10 9.33
N ASP A 832 -12.39 -20.56 9.66
CA ASP A 832 -13.01 -20.28 10.97
C ASP A 832 -12.44 -21.21 12.07
N GLU A 833 -12.54 -20.82 13.34
CA GLU A 833 -12.17 -21.66 14.49
C GLU A 833 -12.99 -22.96 14.56
N ASN A 834 -14.13 -23.01 13.85
CA ASN A 834 -15.06 -24.14 13.79
C ASN A 834 -14.97 -24.95 12.48
N ASP A 835 -14.14 -24.56 11.49
CA ASP A 835 -13.98 -25.32 10.25
C ASP A 835 -13.38 -26.70 10.55
N SER A 836 -14.00 -27.75 10.00
CA SER A 836 -13.53 -29.12 10.24
C SER A 836 -12.21 -29.40 9.49
N LYS A 837 -11.39 -30.33 9.97
CA LYS A 837 -10.13 -30.68 9.28
C LYS A 837 -10.33 -31.17 7.85
N GLU A 838 -11.48 -31.74 7.54
CA GLU A 838 -11.86 -32.24 6.22
C GLU A 838 -12.36 -31.12 5.28
N GLU A 839 -12.66 -29.96 5.85
CA GLU A 839 -13.19 -28.75 5.20
C GLU A 839 -12.06 -27.74 4.97
N ILE A 840 -11.20 -27.54 5.98
CA ILE A 840 -9.85 -26.98 5.81
C ILE A 840 -9.09 -27.76 4.72
N GLN A 841 -9.19 -29.09 4.67
CA GLN A 841 -8.49 -29.89 3.66
C GLN A 841 -9.08 -29.76 2.25
N LYS A 842 -10.36 -29.39 2.08
CA LYS A 842 -10.92 -29.01 0.77
C LYS A 842 -10.37 -27.65 0.35
N LYS A 843 -10.59 -26.65 1.20
CA LYS A 843 -10.12 -25.27 1.08
C LYS A 843 -8.60 -25.15 0.79
N THR A 844 -7.78 -26.06 1.32
CA THR A 844 -6.31 -26.07 1.12
C THR A 844 -5.81 -27.15 0.15
N GLY A 845 -6.69 -27.92 -0.50
CA GLY A 845 -6.30 -29.21 -1.08
C GLY A 845 -7.11 -29.65 -2.29
N TYR A 846 -7.47 -28.70 -3.15
CA TYR A 846 -8.24 -28.91 -4.38
C TYR A 846 -7.54 -29.85 -5.39
N ILE A 847 -6.20 -29.83 -5.47
CA ILE A 847 -5.40 -30.64 -6.40
C ILE A 847 -4.35 -31.45 -5.62
N VAL A 848 -4.28 -32.76 -5.88
CA VAL A 848 -3.37 -33.68 -5.18
C VAL A 848 -2.62 -34.58 -6.17
N MET A 849 -1.34 -34.28 -6.40
CA MET A 849 -0.44 -35.15 -7.17
C MET A 849 -0.30 -36.52 -6.49
N ARG A 850 -0.63 -37.60 -7.20
CA ARG A 850 -0.49 -38.99 -6.77
C ARG A 850 0.77 -39.66 -7.30
N ALA A 851 1.19 -39.27 -8.49
CA ALA A 851 2.41 -39.71 -9.16
C ALA A 851 2.81 -38.64 -10.18
N GLU A 852 4.00 -38.77 -10.78
CA GLU A 852 4.46 -37.88 -11.87
C GLU A 852 3.45 -37.87 -13.03
N GLY A 853 2.78 -36.74 -13.23
CA GLY A 853 1.73 -36.58 -14.25
C GLY A 853 0.36 -37.16 -13.90
N ILE A 854 0.10 -37.57 -12.65
CA ILE A 854 -1.22 -38.05 -12.20
C ILE A 854 -1.69 -37.24 -11.00
N TYR A 855 -2.82 -36.56 -11.15
CA TYR A 855 -3.41 -35.65 -10.16
C TYR A 855 -4.85 -36.07 -9.87
N ASP A 856 -5.22 -36.13 -8.59
CA ASP A 856 -6.63 -36.20 -8.17
C ASP A 856 -7.09 -34.75 -7.89
N VAL A 857 -8.20 -34.33 -8.50
CA VAL A 857 -8.70 -32.95 -8.50
C VAL A 857 -10.15 -32.93 -8.00
N ASP A 858 -10.48 -32.04 -7.08
CA ASP A 858 -11.87 -31.76 -6.68
C ASP A 858 -12.60 -31.04 -7.83
N ALA A 859 -13.82 -31.45 -8.13
CA ALA A 859 -14.54 -30.89 -9.27
C ALA A 859 -15.09 -29.47 -9.04
N ASN A 860 -15.00 -28.94 -7.82
CA ASN A 860 -15.33 -27.54 -7.50
C ASN A 860 -14.20 -26.55 -7.84
N THR A 861 -12.94 -27.02 -7.99
CA THR A 861 -11.76 -26.18 -8.28
C THR A 861 -12.02 -25.20 -9.41
N SER A 862 -11.51 -23.96 -9.30
CA SER A 862 -11.58 -22.98 -10.37
C SER A 862 -10.77 -23.44 -11.59
N ILE A 863 -11.14 -22.96 -12.76
CA ILE A 863 -10.50 -23.34 -14.01
C ILE A 863 -9.13 -22.68 -14.16
N ASP A 864 -8.95 -21.48 -13.61
CA ASP A 864 -7.69 -20.75 -13.63
C ASP A 864 -6.65 -21.41 -12.70
N GLN A 865 -7.03 -21.82 -11.48
CA GLN A 865 -6.16 -22.61 -10.59
C GLN A 865 -5.73 -23.93 -11.25
N LEU A 866 -6.66 -24.63 -11.90
CA LEU A 866 -6.32 -25.85 -12.66
C LEU A 866 -5.36 -25.55 -13.83
N SER A 867 -5.50 -24.37 -14.47
CA SER A 867 -4.65 -23.94 -15.57
C SER A 867 -3.21 -23.71 -15.11
N GLU A 868 -3.04 -23.00 -13.99
CA GLU A 868 -1.75 -22.67 -13.40
C GLU A 868 -1.04 -23.91 -12.84
N GLU A 869 -1.69 -24.66 -11.93
CA GLU A 869 -1.07 -25.84 -11.27
C GLU A 869 -0.61 -26.93 -12.24
N LEU A 870 -1.25 -27.04 -13.42
CA LEU A 870 -0.90 -28.03 -14.45
C LEU A 870 -0.13 -27.45 -15.66
N ASN A 871 0.17 -26.15 -15.66
CA ASN A 871 0.73 -25.36 -16.77
C ASN A 871 0.02 -25.63 -18.11
N MET A 872 -1.22 -25.20 -18.18
CA MET A 872 -2.15 -25.39 -19.30
C MET A 872 -2.71 -24.03 -19.74
N LYS A 873 -3.13 -23.93 -21.01
CA LYS A 873 -3.90 -22.79 -21.50
C LYS A 873 -5.30 -23.25 -21.87
N MET A 874 -6.32 -22.69 -21.21
CA MET A 874 -7.72 -23.02 -21.46
C MET A 874 -8.23 -22.43 -22.79
N PRO A 875 -9.29 -23.00 -23.41
CA PRO A 875 -9.78 -22.57 -24.71
C PRO A 875 -10.52 -21.22 -24.65
N GLU A 876 -10.04 -20.22 -25.37
CA GLU A 876 -10.63 -18.87 -25.38
C GLU A 876 -12.15 -18.86 -25.66
N GLY A 877 -12.93 -18.34 -24.71
CA GLY A 877 -14.39 -18.22 -24.83
C GLY A 877 -15.21 -19.39 -24.25
N HIS A 878 -14.69 -20.12 -23.27
CA HIS A 878 -15.47 -21.09 -22.48
C HIS A 878 -16.65 -20.45 -21.74
N GLN A 879 -17.62 -21.29 -21.33
CA GLN A 879 -18.80 -20.91 -20.54
C GLN A 879 -18.84 -21.62 -19.18
N TYR A 880 -17.71 -22.16 -18.74
CA TYR A 880 -17.50 -22.82 -17.46
C TYR A 880 -16.46 -22.06 -16.64
N GLU A 881 -16.66 -22.03 -15.32
CA GLU A 881 -15.74 -21.40 -14.35
C GLU A 881 -15.02 -22.46 -13.47
N THR A 882 -15.55 -23.69 -13.39
CA THR A 882 -15.06 -24.78 -12.54
C THR A 882 -14.75 -26.06 -13.30
N VAL A 883 -13.92 -26.92 -12.71
CA VAL A 883 -13.54 -28.23 -13.28
C VAL A 883 -14.75 -29.10 -13.60
N SER A 884 -15.80 -29.10 -12.77
CA SER A 884 -17.05 -29.82 -13.09
C SER A 884 -17.74 -29.26 -14.34
N GLY A 885 -17.63 -27.97 -14.63
CA GLY A 885 -18.18 -27.36 -15.84
C GLY A 885 -17.42 -27.80 -17.09
N PHE A 886 -16.09 -27.68 -17.07
CA PHE A 886 -15.20 -28.16 -18.13
C PHE A 886 -15.42 -29.65 -18.44
N ILE A 887 -15.52 -30.49 -17.41
CA ILE A 887 -15.79 -31.93 -17.53
C ILE A 887 -17.14 -32.18 -18.20
N CYS A 888 -18.20 -31.49 -17.77
CA CYS A 888 -19.52 -31.62 -18.39
C CYS A 888 -19.54 -31.16 -19.86
N GLU A 889 -18.74 -30.16 -20.26
CA GLU A 889 -18.59 -29.79 -21.67
C GLU A 889 -17.79 -30.85 -22.46
N ALA A 890 -16.68 -31.35 -21.90
CA ALA A 890 -15.83 -32.36 -22.54
C ALA A 890 -16.54 -33.71 -22.78
N PHE A 891 -17.44 -34.12 -21.88
CA PHE A 891 -18.32 -35.28 -22.08
C PHE A 891 -19.59 -34.94 -22.88
N GLY A 892 -20.10 -33.69 -22.79
CA GLY A 892 -21.39 -33.26 -23.35
C GLY A 892 -22.62 -33.69 -22.53
N TYR A 893 -22.40 -34.23 -21.33
CA TYR A 893 -23.38 -34.65 -20.32
C TYR A 893 -22.69 -34.78 -18.95
N ILE A 894 -23.45 -35.02 -17.87
CA ILE A 894 -22.89 -35.28 -16.54
C ILE A 894 -22.42 -36.75 -16.48
N PRO A 895 -21.10 -37.04 -16.44
CA PRO A 895 -20.59 -38.40 -16.44
C PRO A 895 -20.71 -39.08 -15.07
N LYS A 896 -20.67 -40.41 -15.07
CA LYS A 896 -20.71 -41.24 -13.84
C LYS A 896 -19.31 -41.64 -13.38
N THR A 897 -19.20 -41.98 -12.10
CA THR A 897 -17.99 -42.57 -11.52
C THR A 897 -17.50 -43.78 -12.31
N GLY A 898 -16.22 -43.76 -12.69
CA GLY A 898 -15.57 -44.77 -13.53
C GLY A 898 -15.65 -44.52 -15.04
N GLU A 899 -16.39 -43.50 -15.52
CA GLU A 899 -16.33 -43.06 -16.91
C GLU A 899 -15.05 -42.20 -17.13
N SER A 900 -14.49 -42.21 -18.35
CA SER A 900 -13.29 -41.42 -18.67
C SER A 900 -13.28 -40.88 -20.10
N VAL A 901 -12.78 -39.66 -20.28
CA VAL A 901 -12.59 -38.98 -21.58
C VAL A 901 -11.10 -38.63 -21.77
N THR A 902 -10.67 -38.32 -22.98
CA THR A 902 -9.31 -37.80 -23.26
C THR A 902 -9.41 -36.43 -23.92
N VAL A 903 -8.70 -35.45 -23.36
CA VAL A 903 -8.65 -34.06 -23.83
C VAL A 903 -7.24 -33.69 -24.29
N VAL A 904 -7.15 -32.71 -25.18
CA VAL A 904 -5.90 -32.18 -25.73
C VAL A 904 -5.92 -30.66 -25.54
N ILE A 905 -4.96 -30.13 -24.78
CA ILE A 905 -4.97 -28.75 -24.27
C ILE A 905 -3.58 -28.13 -24.51
N GLU A 906 -3.50 -26.84 -24.83
CA GLU A 906 -2.20 -26.17 -25.03
C GLU A 906 -1.46 -25.97 -23.70
N LYS A 907 -0.13 -25.84 -23.74
CA LYS A 907 0.66 -25.38 -22.60
C LYS A 907 0.70 -23.85 -22.56
N GLU A 908 0.91 -23.32 -21.37
CA GLU A 908 0.95 -21.88 -21.12
C GLU A 908 2.28 -21.23 -21.54
N ASN A 909 3.42 -21.85 -21.21
CA ASN A 909 4.77 -21.31 -21.43
C ASN A 909 5.26 -21.38 -22.91
N TRP A 910 4.44 -20.94 -23.87
CA TRP A 910 4.83 -20.74 -25.26
C TRP A 910 4.85 -19.25 -25.62
N GLU A 911 5.91 -18.56 -25.20
CA GLU A 911 6.26 -17.27 -25.78
C GLU A 911 6.52 -17.44 -27.29
N GLU A 912 5.96 -16.56 -28.11
CA GLU A 912 6.18 -16.56 -29.56
C GLU A 912 7.60 -16.07 -29.88
N HIS A 913 8.56 -17.01 -29.87
CA HIS A 913 9.90 -16.79 -30.40
C HIS A 913 9.85 -16.65 -31.94
N ASP A 914 9.54 -15.43 -32.38
CA ASP A 914 9.50 -14.98 -33.76
C ASP A 914 10.93 -14.89 -34.33
N GLU A 915 11.45 -16.00 -34.88
CA GLU A 915 12.69 -15.98 -35.65
C GLU A 915 12.64 -16.90 -36.89
N GLN A 916 13.21 -16.41 -37.99
CA GLN A 916 13.17 -17.03 -39.31
C GLN A 916 14.36 -17.99 -39.49
N ASP A 917 14.11 -19.29 -39.69
CA ASP A 917 15.11 -20.16 -40.33
C ASP A 917 14.47 -21.23 -41.24
N GLU A 918 15.17 -21.57 -42.33
CA GLU A 918 14.61 -22.32 -43.46
C GLU A 918 14.77 -23.84 -43.35
N GLY A 919 13.70 -24.49 -42.88
CA GLY A 919 13.26 -25.80 -43.41
C GLY A 919 13.92 -27.08 -42.87
N LYS A 920 13.05 -28.09 -42.71
CA LYS A 920 13.28 -29.54 -42.42
C LYS A 920 12.98 -30.08 -41.01
N GLN A 921 12.35 -29.34 -40.11
CA GLN A 921 11.93 -29.88 -38.79
C GLN A 921 10.40 -30.06 -38.57
N ALA A 922 9.56 -29.67 -39.55
CA ALA A 922 8.10 -29.54 -39.51
C ALA A 922 7.22 -30.81 -39.27
N ARG A 923 7.71 -31.79 -38.50
CA ARG A 923 6.96 -32.90 -37.88
C ARG A 923 7.42 -33.23 -36.46
N GLN A 924 8.43 -32.56 -35.93
CA GLN A 924 8.92 -32.76 -34.56
C GLN A 924 8.27 -31.73 -33.61
N ASP A 925 8.26 -30.46 -34.01
CA ASP A 925 8.05 -29.32 -33.11
C ASP A 925 6.58 -29.10 -32.70
N GLN A 926 5.62 -29.63 -33.49
CA GLN A 926 4.20 -29.66 -33.08
C GLN A 926 3.92 -30.54 -31.85
N LYS A 927 4.87 -31.39 -31.42
CA LYS A 927 4.65 -32.33 -30.31
C LYS A 927 4.66 -31.69 -28.93
N GLU A 928 5.26 -30.51 -28.76
CA GLU A 928 5.49 -29.96 -27.42
C GLU A 928 4.49 -28.87 -27.01
N LYS A 929 3.72 -28.31 -27.97
CA LYS A 929 2.73 -27.25 -27.70
C LYS A 929 1.51 -27.74 -26.92
N HIS A 930 1.11 -29.00 -27.10
CA HIS A 930 -0.10 -29.56 -26.46
C HIS A 930 0.25 -30.63 -25.41
N GLN A 931 -0.47 -30.63 -24.31
CA GLN A 931 -0.56 -31.75 -23.36
C GLN A 931 -1.78 -32.62 -23.70
N ILE A 932 -1.74 -33.90 -23.34
CA ILE A 932 -2.88 -34.82 -23.45
C ILE A 932 -3.19 -35.36 -22.06
N TYR A 933 -4.43 -35.19 -21.61
CA TYR A 933 -4.91 -35.68 -20.32
C TYR A 933 -6.06 -36.64 -20.52
N ARG A 934 -5.95 -37.82 -19.90
CA ARG A 934 -7.06 -38.73 -19.66
C ARG A 934 -7.73 -38.30 -18.35
N LEU A 935 -9.01 -38.01 -18.42
CA LEU A 935 -9.83 -37.52 -17.30
C LEU A 935 -10.74 -38.66 -16.85
N GLU A 936 -10.58 -39.16 -15.62
CA GLU A 936 -11.36 -40.28 -15.07
C GLU A 936 -12.18 -39.83 -13.85
N ILE A 937 -13.48 -40.10 -13.85
CA ILE A 937 -14.39 -39.63 -12.79
C ILE A 937 -14.24 -40.49 -11.53
N LEU A 938 -13.61 -39.95 -10.49
CA LEU A 938 -13.39 -40.64 -9.21
C LEU A 938 -14.64 -40.62 -8.32
N ALA A 939 -15.41 -39.53 -8.34
CA ALA A 939 -16.64 -39.38 -7.56
C ALA A 939 -17.62 -38.43 -8.26
N GLY A 940 -18.91 -38.72 -8.17
CA GLY A 940 -19.99 -37.88 -8.68
C GLY A 940 -21.36 -38.47 -8.40
N ASN A 941 -22.41 -37.70 -8.68
CA ASN A 941 -23.80 -38.12 -8.58
C ASN A 941 -24.58 -37.69 -9.85
N ALA A 942 -25.88 -37.99 -9.90
CA ALA A 942 -26.72 -37.70 -11.08
C ALA A 942 -26.97 -36.20 -11.37
N ARG A 943 -26.32 -35.27 -10.66
CA ARG A 943 -26.41 -33.80 -10.83
C ARG A 943 -25.06 -33.09 -10.91
N LYS A 944 -24.00 -33.66 -10.32
CA LYS A 944 -22.71 -32.97 -10.09
C LYS A 944 -21.56 -33.98 -10.10
N VAL A 945 -20.47 -33.67 -10.80
CA VAL A 945 -19.18 -34.36 -10.63
C VAL A 945 -18.54 -33.82 -9.36
N SER A 946 -17.81 -34.65 -8.60
CA SER A 946 -17.24 -34.27 -7.29
C SER A 946 -15.72 -34.45 -7.23
N ALA A 947 -15.15 -35.45 -7.91
CA ALA A 947 -13.70 -35.58 -8.02
C ALA A 947 -13.32 -36.28 -9.34
N VAL A 948 -12.20 -35.86 -9.92
CA VAL A 948 -11.69 -36.32 -11.22
C VAL A 948 -10.18 -36.54 -11.14
N ARG A 949 -9.69 -37.61 -11.79
CA ARG A 949 -8.25 -37.83 -11.99
C ARG A 949 -7.82 -37.28 -13.34
N PHE A 950 -6.81 -36.41 -13.33
CA PHE A 950 -6.08 -35.96 -14.51
C PHE A 950 -4.82 -36.82 -14.66
N GLU A 951 -4.80 -37.70 -15.67
CA GLU A 951 -3.69 -38.59 -16.00
C GLU A 951 -3.04 -38.15 -17.32
N ARG A 952 -1.79 -37.66 -17.26
CA ARG A 952 -1.07 -37.16 -18.43
C ARG A 952 -0.56 -38.30 -19.32
N VAL A 953 -1.09 -38.39 -20.54
CA VAL A 953 -0.79 -39.48 -21.48
C VAL A 953 0.47 -39.15 -22.29
N ASN A 954 1.61 -39.67 -21.84
CA ASN A 954 2.92 -39.39 -22.45
C ASN A 954 3.25 -40.21 -23.73
N ASP A 955 2.44 -41.21 -24.13
CA ASP A 955 2.71 -42.05 -25.31
C ASP A 955 1.51 -42.16 -26.28
N MET A 956 1.77 -42.00 -27.57
CA MET A 956 0.78 -41.81 -28.65
C MET A 956 0.13 -43.11 -29.14
N ASN A 957 0.49 -44.27 -28.58
CA ASN A 957 0.03 -45.58 -29.06
C ASN A 957 -1.45 -45.92 -28.74
N GLN A 958 -2.15 -45.11 -27.94
CA GLN A 958 -3.59 -45.30 -27.63
C GLN A 958 -4.54 -44.34 -28.36
N VAL A 959 -4.03 -43.39 -29.16
CA VAL A 959 -4.84 -42.39 -29.89
C VAL A 959 -5.63 -43.00 -31.08
N SER A 960 -5.59 -44.32 -31.24
CA SER A 960 -6.47 -45.07 -32.15
C SER A 960 -7.94 -45.11 -31.72
N GLU A 961 -8.25 -45.03 -30.43
CA GLU A 961 -9.64 -45.07 -29.92
C GLU A 961 -10.26 -43.68 -29.77
N ALA A 962 -9.45 -42.63 -29.61
CA ALA A 962 -9.90 -41.23 -29.45
C ALA A 962 -10.41 -40.55 -30.74
N ARG A 963 -10.77 -41.30 -31.79
CA ARG A 963 -11.11 -40.75 -33.13
C ARG A 963 -12.58 -40.42 -33.37
N ASP A 964 -13.50 -40.79 -32.48
CA ASP A 964 -14.93 -40.51 -32.62
C ASP A 964 -15.45 -39.38 -31.70
N VAL A 965 -14.58 -38.73 -30.90
CA VAL A 965 -14.92 -37.51 -30.14
C VAL A 965 -14.72 -36.27 -31.04
N ARG A 966 -15.63 -35.30 -30.96
CA ARG A 966 -15.80 -34.26 -32.00
C ARG A 966 -14.80 -33.10 -31.90
N ASN A 967 -14.54 -32.46 -33.04
CA ASN A 967 -13.65 -31.30 -33.14
C ASN A 967 -14.12 -30.11 -32.27
N MET A 968 -13.29 -29.68 -31.33
CA MET A 968 -13.25 -28.28 -30.88
C MET A 968 -12.18 -27.52 -31.69
N VAL A 969 -12.55 -27.07 -32.89
CA VAL A 969 -11.77 -26.10 -33.67
C VAL A 969 -12.75 -25.15 -34.37
N PRO A 970 -12.74 -23.84 -34.07
CA PRO A 970 -13.55 -22.86 -34.80
C PRO A 970 -13.22 -22.83 -36.29
N LYS A 971 -14.22 -22.92 -37.17
CA LYS A 971 -14.05 -22.91 -38.63
C LYS A 971 -13.79 -21.50 -39.20
N PHE A 972 -12.74 -20.81 -38.73
CA PHE A 972 -12.45 -19.43 -39.14
C PHE A 972 -10.97 -19.07 -39.43
N VAL A 973 -10.20 -19.95 -40.09
CA VAL A 973 -9.13 -19.51 -41.01
C VAL A 973 -9.02 -20.48 -42.19
N ARG A 974 -9.68 -20.21 -43.34
CA ARG A 974 -9.31 -20.88 -44.62
C ARG A 974 -9.70 -20.16 -45.91
N LYS A 975 -9.35 -18.87 -46.04
CA LYS A 975 -9.18 -18.24 -47.35
C LYS A 975 -8.33 -16.96 -47.24
N TRP A 976 -7.14 -16.96 -47.83
CA TRP A 976 -6.61 -15.89 -48.69
C TRP A 976 -5.21 -16.23 -49.22
N SER A 977 -5.15 -16.52 -50.51
CA SER A 977 -3.96 -16.51 -51.37
C SER A 977 -4.49 -16.55 -52.81
N SER A 978 -3.90 -15.74 -53.71
CA SER A 978 -4.29 -15.47 -55.12
C SER A 978 -5.32 -14.34 -55.37
N GLU A 979 -4.77 -13.19 -55.78
CA GLU A 979 -5.07 -12.49 -57.06
C GLU A 979 -6.30 -11.54 -57.23
N GLU A 980 -5.95 -10.34 -57.71
CA GLU A 980 -6.57 -9.50 -58.77
C GLU A 980 -7.85 -8.63 -58.53
N GLU A 981 -7.58 -7.31 -58.56
CA GLU A 981 -8.24 -6.22 -59.34
C GLU A 981 -9.70 -5.73 -59.14
N SER A 982 -9.89 -4.46 -59.54
CA SER A 982 -11.13 -3.65 -59.66
C SER A 982 -11.92 -3.36 -58.37
N GLU A 983 -12.05 -2.12 -57.88
CA GLU A 983 -12.63 -0.87 -58.44
C GLU A 983 -14.15 -0.68 -58.18
N HIS A 984 -14.49 0.48 -57.60
CA HIS A 984 -15.83 1.13 -57.60
C HIS A 984 -16.98 0.40 -56.82
N ASP A 985 -17.97 1.06 -56.20
CA ASP A 985 -18.18 2.50 -56.02
C ASP A 985 -18.90 2.96 -54.73
N ARG A 986 -18.65 4.23 -54.38
CA ARG A 986 -19.35 5.25 -53.57
C ARG A 986 -20.68 4.97 -52.81
N ASN A 987 -20.73 5.61 -51.63
CA ASN A 987 -21.85 6.41 -51.06
C ASN A 987 -23.10 5.68 -50.47
N SER A 988 -23.86 6.27 -49.52
CA SER A 988 -23.59 7.37 -48.55
C SER A 988 -24.76 7.57 -47.55
N LEU A 989 -24.43 7.89 -46.29
CA LEU A 989 -25.24 8.58 -45.25
C LEU A 989 -26.66 8.05 -44.84
N TYR A 990 -26.87 8.07 -43.52
CA TYR A 990 -28.09 8.37 -42.73
C TYR A 990 -29.44 8.56 -43.46
N GLN A 991 -30.58 8.09 -42.93
CA GLN A 991 -31.04 8.38 -41.56
C GLN A 991 -32.13 7.43 -41.01
N GLU A 992 -32.45 7.59 -39.71
CA GLU A 992 -33.51 6.95 -38.89
C GLU A 992 -34.94 7.11 -39.51
N ASP A 993 -36.01 6.40 -39.10
CA ASP A 993 -36.52 6.18 -37.74
C ASP A 993 -37.79 5.25 -37.71
N LYS A 994 -38.24 4.86 -36.50
CA LYS A 994 -39.59 4.42 -36.05
C LYS A 994 -40.11 2.97 -36.19
N ALA A 995 -40.63 2.54 -35.03
CA ALA A 995 -41.74 1.60 -34.75
C ALA A 995 -41.53 0.10 -35.06
N LYS A 996 -41.57 -0.81 -34.07
CA LYS A 996 -42.69 -1.18 -33.16
C LYS A 996 -43.99 -1.63 -33.88
N ARG A 997 -44.16 -2.95 -34.06
CA ARG A 997 -45.25 -3.74 -33.42
C ARG A 997 -45.23 -5.23 -33.81
N ALA A 998 -45.80 -6.04 -32.90
CA ALA A 998 -46.46 -7.33 -33.11
C ALA A 998 -45.73 -8.43 -33.91
N VAL A 999 -45.24 -9.43 -33.18
CA VAL A 999 -45.88 -10.77 -33.23
C VAL A 999 -46.23 -11.16 -31.79
N SER A 1000 -47.44 -11.69 -31.58
CA SER A 1000 -47.85 -12.40 -30.37
C SER A 1000 -48.75 -13.55 -30.78
N ASP A 1001 -48.77 -14.61 -29.96
CA ASP A 1001 -49.72 -15.74 -30.02
C ASP A 1001 -49.53 -16.67 -31.26
N GLU A 1002 -49.77 -17.99 -31.23
CA GLU A 1002 -50.57 -18.83 -30.33
C GLU A 1002 -49.85 -20.12 -29.81
N PHE A 1003 -50.57 -20.91 -28.99
CA PHE A 1003 -50.14 -22.13 -28.28
C PHE A 1003 -50.52 -23.46 -29.01
N LEU A 1004 -49.99 -24.59 -28.49
CA LEU A 1004 -50.63 -25.91 -28.19
C LEU A 1004 -49.61 -27.07 -28.42
N ILE A 1005 -49.14 -27.81 -27.40
CA ILE A 1005 -49.74 -28.92 -26.60
C ILE A 1005 -49.91 -30.27 -27.35
N ALA A 1006 -49.11 -31.26 -26.95
CA ALA A 1006 -49.36 -32.73 -26.87
C ALA A 1006 -48.04 -33.42 -26.43
N GLU A 1007 -47.89 -33.94 -25.20
CA GLU A 1007 -48.35 -35.22 -24.62
C GLU A 1007 -47.34 -36.39 -24.74
N ASN A 1008 -47.39 -37.31 -23.75
CA ASN A 1008 -46.50 -38.48 -23.64
C ASN A 1008 -46.84 -39.59 -24.65
N GLU A 1009 -45.84 -40.36 -25.09
CA GLU A 1009 -46.01 -41.82 -25.09
C GLU A 1009 -44.71 -42.62 -24.89
N ASN A 1010 -44.88 -43.91 -24.60
CA ASN A 1010 -43.91 -44.79 -23.95
C ASN A 1010 -42.75 -45.30 -24.82
N VAL A 1011 -41.58 -45.43 -24.16
CA VAL A 1011 -40.74 -46.64 -24.11
C VAL A 1011 -40.97 -47.69 -25.19
N ARG A 1012 -40.00 -47.87 -26.11
CA ARG A 1012 -39.80 -49.16 -26.79
C ARG A 1012 -38.40 -49.34 -27.41
N LYS A 1013 -37.55 -50.07 -26.70
CA LYS A 1013 -36.29 -50.71 -27.13
C LYS A 1013 -35.15 -49.73 -27.52
N GLU A 1014 -33.89 -50.08 -27.28
CA GLU A 1014 -33.32 -51.34 -26.76
C GLU A 1014 -32.40 -51.08 -25.54
#